data_AF-A0A7V3UQ09-F1
#
_entry.id   AF-A0A7V3UQ09-F1
#
_cell.length_a   1.000
_cell.length_b   1.000
_cell.length_c   1.000
_cell.angle_alpha   90.00
_cell.angle_beta   90.00
_cell.angle_gamma   90.00
#
_symmetry.space_group_name_H-M   'P 1'
#
loop_
_entity.id
_entity.type
_entity.pdbx_description
1 polymer ?
#
loop_
_entity_poly.entity_id
_entity_poly.type
_entity_poly.pdbx_seq_one_letter_code
_entity_poly.pdbx_strand_id
1 'polypeptide(L)'
;MKLKDKSQFLSPYSLCLLFLFLFALRALHLPADPPVNLDWSGGIFFDEGMLVHGARNKVLFGAWDLDGWNDFYISPILAYIKWLVLSIAGVGIVQERLIPLFFSYLTLIFFYLTFKESFHRKTAVLAVFLLGFNYIFIMFNRLGLTETSVVFFMVLTGYFWQRGFSRLPWAGIGDREPEADKSPISGLRPLAPGLGYFFLSGVSCFTAYIFKNFPYFLPVPVLAMLLSFRILPRLQTPRAEGGGLRRGVYYLLPAVCCLLGMLIPFLIWYVFFYLPYFPSIHQAMNYFKRQSLPRSWEQVLLNISHLPFFAYFMRTPVELFLSFLAIGYFIYLFFHSRPQRTPDPGPRTSERTPLHPVDLFMLCWYLMHFFMYMGLNYRPLRYYLPILPPMVALAARLMVSWSSLRSVTERNGVTIKIPERLSLGSVPFLASWLTLFLGYGFFPFIPRLGRFLPISPGYLTWERGMLASAGISLLILGAVAWICRKWRAGKVRPALSLPGPLALLGFLVLPLSASILINGYQYYQWAAHPKYVIRSISRELGSTLHHAFIAGLGAPMICLENTHRALHVFDNFFNYRTIFTRYRVTHLFMGDYNQEVEFYYRKFSYPMRRATLWKVYPIRESHFYLYSMVEPSVEKIQVAPPASSSPLEVTLSIKNNELTDPREVHAGWVLHPLDAGSGDITVTTPSPVSLKPLEIRDVPLSGEVPPGTYRLMAFTLPSYQNIFEAELLSHLIGEKQKDREASNGEAWKVRGDGQTSGYAVYGPYLRYPAGHLRVFFRLKTSDNTLDQPIAQVDIAADDNQEVLAARDLRGTDFKAPGAYEELEVSSFLEGSKKLEFRVRFYGQTDVWIDRIRVEFTRGRWYGQPITLGGKGLLGGRKEEL
;
A
#
# COMPACT_ATOMS: atom_id res chain seq x y z
N MET A 1 21.91 -16.70 -53.48
CA MET A 1 22.32 -15.71 -52.46
C MET A 1 21.07 -15.21 -51.74
N LYS A 2 20.76 -15.74 -50.54
CA LYS A 2 19.54 -15.37 -49.78
C LYS A 2 19.64 -13.91 -49.35
N LEU A 3 18.76 -13.05 -49.86
CA LEU A 3 18.57 -11.69 -49.36
C LEU A 3 18.18 -11.79 -47.88
N LYS A 4 19.14 -11.53 -46.99
CA LYS A 4 18.91 -11.28 -45.57
C LYS A 4 17.83 -10.20 -45.47
N ASP A 5 16.73 -10.53 -44.81
CA ASP A 5 15.66 -9.61 -44.44
C ASP A 5 16.26 -8.47 -43.60
N LYS A 6 16.61 -7.36 -44.27
CA LYS A 6 17.41 -6.24 -43.72
C LYS A 6 16.59 -5.31 -42.81
N SER A 7 15.29 -5.55 -42.58
CA SER A 7 14.46 -4.66 -41.75
C SER A 7 14.29 -5.13 -40.31
N GLN A 8 15.37 -5.36 -39.57
CA GLN A 8 15.26 -5.53 -38.11
C GLN A 8 14.88 -4.19 -37.46
N PHE A 9 13.62 -4.05 -37.02
CA PHE A 9 13.11 -2.85 -36.34
C PHE A 9 13.96 -2.36 -35.16
N LEU A 10 14.64 -3.28 -34.48
CA LEU A 10 15.68 -3.01 -33.50
C LEU A 10 16.78 -4.05 -33.63
N SER A 11 18.05 -3.64 -33.54
CA SER A 11 19.17 -4.58 -33.45
C SER A 11 19.06 -5.41 -32.15
N PRO A 12 19.71 -6.59 -32.06
CA PRO A 12 19.80 -7.34 -30.81
C PRO A 12 20.40 -6.50 -29.67
N TYR A 13 21.38 -5.63 -29.98
CA TYR A 13 22.00 -4.71 -29.04
C TYR A 13 20.99 -3.68 -28.49
N SER A 14 20.18 -3.08 -29.36
CA SER A 14 19.15 -2.12 -28.93
C SER A 14 18.07 -2.77 -28.06
N LEU A 15 17.74 -4.05 -28.31
CA LEU A 15 16.84 -4.80 -27.45
C LEU A 15 17.48 -5.10 -26.08
N CYS A 16 18.76 -5.45 -26.05
CA CYS A 16 19.50 -5.65 -24.81
C CYS A 16 19.56 -4.35 -23.98
N LEU A 17 19.87 -3.22 -24.62
CA LEU A 17 19.87 -1.90 -23.97
C LEU A 17 18.49 -1.53 -23.40
N LEU A 18 17.41 -1.82 -24.12
CA LEU A 18 16.06 -1.63 -23.62
C LEU A 18 15.83 -2.44 -22.34
N PHE A 19 16.15 -3.73 -22.34
CA PHE A 19 15.97 -4.58 -21.17
C PHE A 19 16.85 -4.14 -19.98
N LEU A 20 18.10 -3.75 -20.23
CA LEU A 20 18.98 -3.17 -19.20
C LEU A 20 18.42 -1.87 -18.62
N PHE A 21 17.90 -0.99 -19.46
CA PHE A 21 17.22 0.23 -19.03
C PHE A 21 16.01 -0.07 -18.14
N LEU A 22 15.14 -0.99 -18.56
CA LEU A 22 13.96 -1.40 -17.78
C LEU A 22 14.33 -2.08 -16.45
N PHE A 23 15.44 -2.82 -16.42
CA PHE A 23 16.00 -3.37 -15.19
C PHE A 23 16.50 -2.27 -14.25
N ALA A 24 17.27 -1.32 -14.78
CA ALA A 24 17.84 -0.22 -13.99
C ALA A 24 16.76 0.60 -13.28
N LEU A 25 15.64 0.91 -13.95
CA LEU A 25 14.52 1.63 -13.34
C LEU A 25 13.96 0.95 -12.07
N ARG A 26 14.11 -0.37 -11.95
CA ARG A 26 13.67 -1.15 -10.78
C ARG A 26 14.78 -1.33 -9.75
N ALA A 27 16.02 -1.49 -10.21
CA ALA A 27 17.17 -1.71 -9.33
C ALA A 27 17.64 -0.44 -8.60
N LEU A 28 17.44 0.74 -9.20
CA LEU A 28 17.83 2.01 -8.58
C LEU A 28 17.04 2.26 -7.29
N HIS A 29 17.78 2.67 -6.25
CA HIS A 29 17.27 2.91 -4.89
C HIS A 29 16.41 1.75 -4.35
N LEU A 30 16.82 0.49 -4.56
CA LEU A 30 16.07 -0.68 -4.07
C LEU A 30 15.67 -0.63 -2.57
N PRO A 31 16.48 -0.10 -1.62
CA PRO A 31 16.08 0.01 -0.22
C PRO A 31 15.17 1.21 0.11
N ALA A 32 14.85 2.08 -0.87
CA ALA A 32 14.05 3.27 -0.62
C ALA A 32 12.56 2.95 -0.49
N ASP A 33 11.87 3.74 0.33
CA ASP A 33 10.44 3.65 0.54
C ASP A 33 9.64 3.91 -0.75
N PRO A 34 8.44 3.32 -0.89
CA PRO A 34 7.57 3.67 -1.99
C PRO A 34 7.09 5.12 -1.89
N PRO A 35 6.65 5.73 -3.02
CA PRO A 35 5.99 7.02 -3.01
C PRO A 35 4.78 7.02 -2.06
N VAL A 36 4.68 8.02 -1.17
CA VAL A 36 3.61 8.14 -0.16
C VAL A 36 2.23 8.11 -0.81
N ASN A 37 2.10 8.75 -1.98
CA ASN A 37 0.85 8.82 -2.70
C ASN A 37 0.54 7.55 -3.53
N LEU A 38 1.40 6.54 -3.61
CA LEU A 38 1.23 5.41 -4.54
C LEU A 38 -0.10 4.66 -4.33
N ASP A 39 -0.46 4.41 -3.08
CA ASP A 39 -1.66 3.69 -2.67
C ASP A 39 -2.31 4.46 -1.49
N TRP A 40 -3.63 4.35 -1.36
CA TRP A 40 -4.36 4.86 -0.20
C TRP A 40 -4.20 3.92 1.01
N SER A 41 -3.81 2.65 0.80
CA SER A 41 -3.48 1.68 1.84
C SER A 41 -2.04 1.83 2.34
N GLY A 42 -1.85 1.76 3.67
CA GLY A 42 -0.54 1.80 4.33
C GLY A 42 0.24 0.51 4.21
N GLY A 43 -0.41 -0.55 3.71
CA GLY A 43 0.21 -1.85 3.50
C GLY A 43 1.45 -1.79 2.61
N ILE A 44 1.58 -0.80 1.71
CA ILE A 44 2.78 -0.66 0.87
C ILE A 44 4.06 -0.38 1.67
N PHE A 45 3.96 0.08 2.93
CA PHE A 45 5.11 0.31 3.81
C PHE A 45 5.39 -0.86 4.77
N PHE A 46 4.39 -1.69 5.10
CA PHE A 46 4.49 -2.67 6.19
C PHE A 46 4.22 -4.12 5.78
N ASP A 47 3.45 -4.36 4.71
CA ASP A 47 3.06 -5.73 4.29
C ASP A 47 4.28 -6.55 3.86
N GLU A 48 5.34 -5.92 3.34
CA GLU A 48 6.60 -6.61 3.01
C GLU A 48 7.15 -7.36 4.23
N GLY A 49 7.16 -6.69 5.39
CA GLY A 49 7.58 -7.28 6.67
C GLY A 49 6.70 -8.46 7.08
N MET A 50 5.37 -8.31 6.97
CA MET A 50 4.44 -9.40 7.26
C MET A 50 4.68 -10.62 6.35
N LEU A 51 4.97 -10.39 5.07
CA LEU A 51 5.15 -11.42 4.05
C LEU A 51 6.54 -12.06 4.04
N VAL A 52 7.50 -11.56 4.82
CA VAL A 52 8.84 -12.17 4.99
C VAL A 52 9.05 -12.68 6.42
N HIS A 53 8.06 -12.49 7.29
CA HIS A 53 8.16 -12.72 8.73
C HIS A 53 8.65 -14.13 9.08
N GLY A 54 8.01 -15.17 8.55
CA GLY A 54 8.36 -16.56 8.85
C GLY A 54 9.72 -16.95 8.28
N ALA A 55 10.05 -16.49 7.07
CA ALA A 55 11.36 -16.70 6.46
C ALA A 55 12.48 -16.06 7.29
N ARG A 56 12.30 -14.80 7.71
CA ARG A 56 13.22 -14.09 8.60
C ARG A 56 13.37 -14.83 9.94
N ASN A 57 12.26 -15.23 10.55
CA ASN A 57 12.28 -15.93 11.83
C ASN A 57 13.05 -17.25 11.71
N LYS A 58 12.88 -17.98 10.61
CA LYS A 58 13.59 -19.23 10.37
C LYS A 58 15.11 -19.02 10.28
N VAL A 59 15.55 -17.94 9.62
CA VAL A 59 16.98 -17.61 9.50
C VAL A 59 17.58 -17.15 10.84
N LEU A 60 16.92 -16.23 11.55
CA LEU A 60 17.50 -15.63 12.76
C LEU A 60 17.33 -16.49 14.02
N PHE A 61 16.24 -17.26 14.11
CA PHE A 61 15.82 -17.91 15.35
C PHE A 61 15.56 -19.42 15.18
N GLY A 62 15.77 -19.98 13.97
CA GLY A 62 15.61 -21.41 13.71
C GLY A 62 14.15 -21.91 13.62
N ALA A 63 13.16 -21.05 13.84
CA ALA A 63 11.73 -21.38 13.85
C ALA A 63 10.94 -20.51 12.86
N TRP A 64 9.99 -21.12 12.14
CA TRP A 64 9.14 -20.40 11.19
C TRP A 64 8.05 -19.55 11.87
N ASP A 65 7.54 -20.01 13.01
CA ASP A 65 6.47 -19.38 13.76
C ASP A 65 6.98 -19.04 15.17
N LEU A 66 6.91 -17.76 15.54
CA LEU A 66 7.30 -17.26 16.86
C LEU A 66 6.14 -16.59 17.60
N ASP A 67 5.06 -16.24 16.91
CA ASP A 67 4.01 -15.37 17.39
C ASP A 67 2.61 -15.89 17.05
N GLY A 68 2.48 -17.10 16.49
CA GLY A 68 1.25 -17.70 16.01
C GLY A 68 0.88 -17.30 14.58
N TRP A 69 1.70 -16.46 13.92
CA TRP A 69 1.53 -16.05 12.53
C TRP A 69 2.67 -16.57 11.66
N ASN A 70 2.32 -17.05 10.47
CA ASN A 70 3.30 -17.45 9.47
C ASN A 70 2.77 -17.16 8.05
N ASP A 71 3.52 -16.38 7.28
CA ASP A 71 3.19 -16.02 5.90
C ASP A 71 3.18 -17.23 4.95
N PHE A 72 3.80 -18.34 5.36
CA PHE A 72 3.72 -19.65 4.73
C PHE A 72 2.26 -20.08 4.45
N TYR A 73 1.29 -19.67 5.29
CA TYR A 73 -0.13 -19.98 5.10
C TYR A 73 -0.79 -19.24 3.94
N ILE A 74 -0.19 -18.12 3.49
CA ILE A 74 -0.64 -17.37 2.32
C ILE A 74 0.05 -17.88 1.06
N SER A 75 1.38 -18.04 1.12
CA SER A 75 2.23 -18.26 -0.06
C SER A 75 3.39 -19.19 0.26
N PRO A 76 3.15 -20.52 0.33
CA PRO A 76 4.15 -21.46 0.82
C PRO A 76 5.43 -21.50 -0.02
N ILE A 77 5.28 -21.49 -1.35
CA ILE A 77 6.42 -21.54 -2.27
C ILE A 77 7.25 -20.26 -2.14
N LEU A 78 6.60 -19.10 -2.05
CA LEU A 78 7.29 -17.83 -1.92
C LEU A 78 8.01 -17.72 -0.57
N ALA A 79 7.40 -18.19 0.52
CA ALA A 79 8.04 -18.21 1.84
C ALA A 79 9.34 -19.03 1.83
N TYR A 80 9.38 -20.17 1.15
CA TYR A 80 10.61 -20.95 0.97
C TYR A 80 11.65 -20.25 0.09
N ILE A 81 11.23 -19.58 -0.99
CA ILE A 81 12.14 -18.79 -1.83
C ILE A 81 12.76 -17.65 -1.00
N LYS A 82 11.94 -16.93 -0.22
CA LYS A 82 12.40 -15.88 0.69
C LYS A 82 13.41 -16.44 1.69
N TRP A 83 13.07 -17.53 2.37
CA TRP A 83 13.99 -18.18 3.32
C TRP A 83 15.33 -18.56 2.68
N LEU A 84 15.32 -19.14 1.48
CA LEU A 84 16.54 -19.51 0.76
C LEU A 84 17.40 -18.27 0.45
N VAL A 85 16.79 -17.22 -0.08
CA VAL A 85 17.50 -15.97 -0.41
C VAL A 85 18.09 -15.33 0.85
N LEU A 86 17.33 -15.24 1.94
CA LEU A 86 17.80 -14.67 3.19
C LEU A 86 18.87 -15.54 3.87
N SER A 87 18.82 -16.87 3.70
CA SER A 87 19.83 -17.79 4.24
C SER A 87 21.17 -17.66 3.52
N ILE A 88 21.17 -17.34 2.22
CA ILE A 88 22.38 -17.22 1.41
C ILE A 88 22.94 -15.79 1.48
N ALA A 89 22.09 -14.78 1.33
CA ALA A 89 22.49 -13.38 1.16
C ALA A 89 22.34 -12.52 2.44
N GLY A 90 21.93 -13.14 3.55
CA GLY A 90 21.63 -12.47 4.82
C GLY A 90 20.23 -11.85 4.86
N VAL A 91 19.81 -11.46 6.06
CA VAL A 91 18.52 -10.79 6.28
C VAL A 91 18.63 -9.30 5.95
N GLY A 92 17.76 -8.79 5.08
CA GLY A 92 17.68 -7.36 4.82
C GLY A 92 16.61 -6.97 3.79
N ILE A 93 16.31 -5.67 3.73
CA ILE A 93 15.25 -5.15 2.85
C ILE A 93 15.59 -5.29 1.37
N VAL A 94 16.89 -5.17 1.03
CA VAL A 94 17.37 -5.32 -0.34
C VAL A 94 17.20 -6.77 -0.79
N GLN A 95 17.59 -7.74 0.04
CA GLN A 95 17.49 -9.17 -0.24
C GLN A 95 16.04 -9.59 -0.49
N GLU A 96 15.11 -9.12 0.34
CA GLU A 96 13.68 -9.35 0.15
C GLU A 96 13.19 -8.77 -1.20
N ARG A 97 13.63 -7.56 -1.56
CA ARG A 97 13.21 -6.88 -2.79
C ARG A 97 13.91 -7.37 -4.06
N LEU A 98 14.98 -8.15 -3.96
CA LEU A 98 15.59 -8.82 -5.12
C LEU A 98 14.65 -9.89 -5.72
N ILE A 99 13.78 -10.49 -4.90
CA ILE A 99 12.83 -11.53 -5.32
C ILE A 99 11.77 -10.98 -6.30
N PRO A 100 10.97 -9.96 -5.95
CA PRO A 100 10.03 -9.35 -6.89
C PRO A 100 10.77 -8.70 -8.07
N LEU A 101 11.96 -8.15 -7.87
CA LEU A 101 12.77 -7.62 -8.98
C LEU A 101 13.09 -8.73 -10.02
N PHE A 102 13.52 -9.91 -9.57
CA PHE A 102 13.76 -11.07 -10.43
C PHE A 102 12.49 -11.51 -11.18
N PHE A 103 11.37 -11.71 -10.47
CA PHE A 103 10.11 -12.12 -11.09
C PHE A 103 9.56 -11.06 -12.05
N SER A 104 9.73 -9.77 -11.75
CA SER A 104 9.31 -8.69 -12.64
C SER A 104 10.11 -8.69 -13.94
N TYR A 105 11.41 -9.01 -13.89
CA TYR A 105 12.24 -9.06 -15.08
C TYR A 105 11.91 -10.27 -15.95
N LEU A 106 11.71 -11.44 -15.32
CA LEU A 106 11.18 -12.61 -16.03
C LEU A 106 9.81 -12.33 -16.66
N THR A 107 8.94 -11.58 -15.98
CA THR A 107 7.65 -11.15 -16.53
C THR A 107 7.85 -10.40 -17.84
N LEU A 108 8.75 -9.42 -17.89
CA LEU A 108 9.03 -8.67 -19.13
C LEU A 108 9.56 -9.55 -20.26
N ILE A 109 10.43 -10.53 -19.94
CA ILE A 109 10.98 -11.48 -20.91
C ILE A 109 9.87 -12.34 -21.51
N PHE A 110 9.09 -13.03 -20.67
CA PHE A 110 8.02 -13.93 -21.16
C PHE A 110 6.87 -13.15 -21.80
N PHE A 111 6.60 -11.92 -21.36
CA PHE A 111 5.67 -11.03 -22.02
C PHE A 111 6.15 -10.69 -23.43
N TYR A 112 7.41 -10.26 -23.59
CA TYR A 112 8.00 -10.04 -24.91
C TYR A 112 7.94 -11.28 -25.80
N LEU A 113 8.30 -12.46 -25.26
CA LEU A 113 8.28 -13.72 -26.02
C LEU A 113 6.89 -14.10 -26.50
N THR A 114 5.86 -13.94 -25.65
CA THR A 114 4.46 -14.21 -26.00
C THR A 114 4.04 -13.35 -27.19
N PHE A 115 4.27 -12.04 -27.11
CA PHE A 115 3.85 -11.12 -28.18
C PHE A 115 4.70 -11.23 -29.44
N LYS A 116 5.99 -11.58 -29.32
CA LYS A 116 6.87 -11.82 -30.46
C LYS A 116 6.43 -13.04 -31.25
N GLU A 117 5.90 -14.06 -30.58
CA GLU A 117 5.39 -15.27 -31.24
C GLU A 117 4.00 -15.04 -31.87
N SER A 118 3.17 -14.19 -31.27
CA SER A 118 1.82 -13.92 -31.78
C SER A 118 1.75 -12.82 -32.83
N PHE A 119 2.64 -11.83 -32.76
CA PHE A 119 2.54 -10.60 -33.52
C PHE A 119 3.91 -10.16 -34.05
N HIS A 120 3.93 -9.10 -34.87
CA HIS A 120 5.16 -8.50 -35.33
C HIS A 120 6.04 -8.05 -34.15
N ARG A 121 7.36 -8.11 -34.32
CA ARG A 121 8.37 -7.69 -33.31
C ARG A 121 8.12 -6.28 -32.76
N LYS A 122 7.52 -5.39 -33.57
CA LYS A 122 7.11 -4.03 -33.18
C LYS A 122 6.13 -4.04 -32.01
N THR A 123 5.07 -4.85 -32.09
CA THR A 123 4.07 -5.00 -31.04
C THR A 123 4.71 -5.54 -29.76
N ALA A 124 5.59 -6.53 -29.89
CA ALA A 124 6.28 -7.11 -28.73
C ALA A 124 7.18 -6.09 -28.02
N VAL A 125 7.95 -5.31 -28.78
CA VAL A 125 8.80 -4.23 -28.25
C VAL A 125 7.96 -3.14 -27.59
N LEU A 126 6.89 -2.69 -28.25
CA LEU A 126 6.02 -1.66 -27.68
C LEU A 126 5.33 -2.14 -26.40
N ALA A 127 4.81 -3.37 -26.40
CA ALA A 127 4.13 -3.94 -25.23
C ALA A 127 5.09 -4.06 -24.04
N VAL A 128 6.31 -4.60 -24.24
CA VAL A 128 7.29 -4.72 -23.16
C VAL A 128 7.80 -3.36 -22.69
N PHE A 129 7.96 -2.38 -23.60
CA PHE A 129 8.32 -1.01 -23.21
C PHE A 129 7.23 -0.37 -22.36
N LEU A 130 5.97 -0.37 -22.83
CA LEU A 130 4.87 0.22 -22.08
C LEU A 130 4.67 -0.43 -20.71
N LEU A 131 4.79 -1.76 -20.61
CA LEU A 131 4.65 -2.46 -19.33
C LEU A 131 5.87 -2.18 -18.44
N GLY A 132 7.07 -2.29 -19.01
CA GLY A 132 8.33 -2.06 -18.33
C GLY A 132 8.51 -0.64 -17.81
N PHE A 133 7.97 0.35 -18.53
CA PHE A 133 8.06 1.78 -18.21
C PHE A 133 6.85 2.30 -17.42
N ASN A 134 5.80 1.49 -17.23
CA ASN A 134 4.62 1.86 -16.47
C ASN A 134 4.98 2.14 -15.00
N TYR A 135 4.64 3.34 -14.51
CA TYR A 135 5.01 3.82 -13.17
C TYR A 135 4.46 2.91 -12.06
N ILE A 136 3.18 2.53 -12.13
CA ILE A 136 2.55 1.63 -11.15
C ILE A 136 3.29 0.28 -11.15
N PHE A 137 3.54 -0.28 -12.34
CA PHE A 137 4.25 -1.55 -12.45
C PHE A 137 5.67 -1.48 -11.89
N ILE A 138 6.44 -0.43 -12.20
CA ILE A 138 7.79 -0.26 -11.65
C ILE A 138 7.75 -0.18 -10.12
N MET A 139 6.89 0.66 -9.55
CA MET A 139 6.88 0.89 -8.11
C MET A 139 6.51 -0.35 -7.30
N PHE A 140 5.50 -1.12 -7.71
CA PHE A 140 5.13 -2.34 -6.99
C PHE A 140 6.13 -3.48 -7.18
N ASN A 141 6.82 -3.55 -8.32
CA ASN A 141 7.86 -4.55 -8.56
C ASN A 141 9.16 -4.32 -7.74
N ARG A 142 9.23 -3.20 -7.03
CA ARG A 142 10.33 -2.87 -6.11
C ARG A 142 10.03 -3.23 -4.66
N LEU A 143 8.81 -3.68 -4.35
CA LEU A 143 8.36 -4.03 -2.99
C LEU A 143 8.27 -5.55 -2.86
N GLY A 144 8.67 -6.10 -1.71
CA GLY A 144 8.60 -7.51 -1.28
C GLY A 144 7.19 -8.11 -1.14
N LEU A 145 6.29 -7.75 -2.06
CA LEU A 145 4.91 -8.18 -2.10
C LEU A 145 4.72 -9.45 -2.96
N THR A 146 3.59 -10.13 -2.77
CA THR A 146 3.28 -11.39 -3.47
C THR A 146 2.79 -11.17 -4.90
N GLU A 147 2.23 -10.01 -5.18
CA GLU A 147 1.61 -9.64 -6.46
C GLU A 147 2.55 -9.87 -7.64
N THR A 148 3.80 -9.43 -7.54
CA THR A 148 4.78 -9.50 -8.63
C THR A 148 5.02 -10.93 -9.11
N SER A 149 5.18 -11.85 -8.17
CA SER A 149 5.37 -13.28 -8.47
C SER A 149 4.12 -13.90 -9.09
N VAL A 150 2.93 -13.51 -8.62
CA VAL A 150 1.65 -13.93 -9.23
C VAL A 150 1.56 -13.45 -10.67
N VAL A 151 1.88 -12.18 -10.94
CA VAL A 151 1.87 -11.61 -12.29
C VAL A 151 2.81 -12.39 -13.22
N PHE A 152 4.01 -12.75 -12.75
CA PHE A 152 4.93 -13.59 -13.52
C PHE A 152 4.27 -14.90 -13.95
N PHE A 153 3.68 -15.67 -13.03
CA PHE A 153 3.05 -16.94 -13.38
C PHE A 153 1.81 -16.78 -14.26
N MET A 154 1.08 -15.67 -14.16
CA MET A 154 -0.02 -15.36 -15.07
C MET A 154 0.48 -15.06 -16.50
N VAL A 155 1.58 -14.32 -16.64
CA VAL A 155 2.22 -14.10 -17.95
C VAL A 155 2.82 -15.39 -18.49
N LEU A 156 3.46 -16.21 -17.64
CA LEU A 156 4.00 -17.52 -18.02
C LEU A 156 2.88 -18.47 -18.50
N THR A 157 1.71 -18.39 -17.89
CA THR A 157 0.50 -19.09 -18.35
C THR A 157 0.13 -18.64 -19.76
N GLY A 158 0.07 -17.32 -20.01
CA GLY A 158 -0.18 -16.79 -21.36
C GLY A 158 0.87 -17.24 -22.38
N TYR A 159 2.15 -17.29 -21.98
CA TYR A 159 3.24 -17.77 -22.83
C TYR A 159 3.07 -19.24 -23.22
N PHE A 160 2.87 -20.13 -22.25
CA PHE A 160 2.66 -21.55 -22.51
C PHE A 160 1.38 -21.79 -23.30
N TRP A 161 0.30 -21.06 -22.97
CA TRP A 161 -0.94 -21.11 -23.73
C TRP A 161 -0.72 -20.76 -25.20
N GLN A 162 -0.02 -19.66 -25.48
CA GLN A 162 0.31 -19.25 -26.85
C GLN A 162 1.23 -20.25 -27.56
N ARG A 163 2.23 -20.79 -26.87
CA ARG A 163 3.14 -21.82 -27.38
C ARG A 163 2.45 -23.14 -27.69
N GLY A 164 1.43 -23.50 -26.92
CA GLY A 164 0.59 -24.66 -27.19
C GLY A 164 -0.28 -24.41 -28.41
N PHE A 165 -0.87 -23.22 -28.47
CA PHE A 165 -1.74 -22.80 -29.55
C PHE A 165 -1.01 -22.73 -30.90
N SER A 166 0.20 -22.15 -30.95
CA SER A 166 1.01 -22.03 -32.17
C SER A 166 1.43 -23.38 -32.77
N ARG A 167 1.40 -24.45 -31.96
CA ARG A 167 1.75 -25.81 -32.36
C ARG A 167 0.56 -26.70 -32.71
N LEU A 168 -0.67 -26.17 -32.66
CA LEU A 168 -1.82 -26.92 -33.12
C LEU A 168 -1.80 -27.00 -34.67
N PRO A 169 -1.99 -28.18 -35.28
CA PRO A 169 -1.88 -28.38 -36.73
C PRO A 169 -2.80 -27.47 -37.56
N TRP A 170 -3.92 -27.10 -36.96
CA TRP A 170 -4.99 -26.32 -37.58
C TRP A 170 -4.98 -24.85 -37.16
N ALA A 171 -4.05 -24.44 -36.27
CA ALA A 171 -3.90 -23.04 -35.91
C ALA A 171 -3.24 -22.21 -37.01
N GLY A 172 -2.59 -22.83 -38.01
CA GLY A 172 -2.04 -22.13 -39.18
C GLY A 172 -0.92 -21.13 -38.87
N ILE A 173 -0.35 -21.18 -37.65
CA ILE A 173 0.63 -20.22 -37.12
C ILE A 173 2.07 -20.77 -37.15
N GLY A 174 2.29 -22.00 -37.66
CA GLY A 174 3.62 -22.64 -37.74
C GLY A 174 4.03 -23.08 -39.15
N ASP A 175 5.34 -23.02 -39.44
CA ASP A 175 5.98 -23.33 -40.74
C ASP A 175 6.07 -24.84 -41.08
N ARG A 176 5.39 -25.74 -40.35
CA ARG A 176 5.52 -27.19 -40.59
C ARG A 176 4.32 -27.73 -41.34
N GLU A 177 4.54 -28.18 -42.57
CA GLU A 177 3.59 -29.05 -43.27
C GLU A 177 3.44 -30.37 -42.49
N PRO A 178 2.20 -30.87 -42.30
CA PRO A 178 1.99 -32.16 -41.67
C PRO A 178 2.39 -33.28 -42.63
N GLU A 179 3.42 -34.05 -42.30
CA GLU A 179 3.69 -35.33 -42.96
C GLU A 179 2.49 -36.27 -42.75
N ALA A 180 1.94 -36.78 -43.84
CA ALA A 180 0.76 -37.61 -43.86
C ALA A 180 1.10 -39.07 -43.50
N ASP A 181 1.03 -39.42 -42.22
CA ASP A 181 1.13 -40.81 -41.76
C ASP A 181 -0.27 -41.42 -41.49
N LYS A 182 -0.62 -42.45 -42.27
CA LYS A 182 -1.95 -43.08 -42.37
C LYS A 182 -2.10 -44.27 -41.41
N SER A 183 -2.10 -44.06 -40.09
CA SER A 183 -2.43 -45.14 -39.13
C SER A 183 -3.53 -44.75 -38.13
N PRO A 184 -4.37 -45.69 -37.64
CA PRO A 184 -5.53 -45.35 -36.80
C PRO A 184 -5.16 -44.81 -35.40
N ILE A 185 -3.92 -45.08 -34.94
CA ILE A 185 -3.35 -44.62 -33.68
C ILE A 185 -2.55 -43.30 -33.88
N SER A 186 -2.33 -42.86 -35.13
CA SER A 186 -1.57 -41.64 -35.46
C SER A 186 -2.36 -40.33 -35.31
N GLY A 187 -3.68 -40.35 -35.11
CA GLY A 187 -4.52 -39.14 -35.11
C GLY A 187 -4.21 -38.10 -34.02
N LEU A 188 -3.62 -38.51 -32.90
CA LEU A 188 -3.23 -37.60 -31.80
C LEU A 188 -1.76 -37.17 -31.84
N ARG A 189 -0.89 -37.87 -32.59
CA ARG A 189 0.55 -37.51 -32.73
C ARG A 189 0.78 -36.07 -33.18
N PRO A 190 -0.02 -35.48 -34.10
CA PRO A 190 0.15 -34.08 -34.51
C PRO A 190 -0.13 -33.05 -33.41
N LEU A 191 -0.94 -33.41 -32.40
CA LEU A 191 -1.29 -32.52 -31.29
C LEU A 191 -0.28 -32.59 -30.13
N ALA A 192 0.42 -33.72 -30.00
CA ALA A 192 1.28 -34.01 -28.86
C ALA A 192 2.26 -32.87 -28.48
N PRO A 193 2.90 -32.17 -29.43
CA PRO A 193 3.78 -31.05 -29.09
C PRO A 193 3.05 -29.87 -28.44
N GLY A 194 1.81 -29.58 -28.83
CA GLY A 194 1.02 -28.47 -28.29
C GLY A 194 0.34 -28.80 -26.96
N LEU A 195 -0.10 -30.05 -26.78
CA LEU A 195 -0.77 -30.51 -25.55
C LEU A 195 0.11 -30.39 -24.31
N GLY A 196 1.41 -30.66 -24.44
CA GLY A 196 2.36 -30.47 -23.34
C GLY A 196 2.44 -29.02 -22.86
N TYR A 197 2.35 -28.05 -23.77
CA TYR A 197 2.30 -26.63 -23.40
C TYR A 197 0.97 -26.22 -22.77
N PHE A 198 -0.16 -26.77 -23.20
CA PHE A 198 -1.42 -26.54 -22.50
C PHE A 198 -1.42 -27.13 -21.10
N PHE A 199 -0.82 -28.30 -20.91
CA PHE A 199 -0.56 -28.85 -19.58
C PHE A 199 0.31 -27.91 -18.74
N LEU A 200 1.43 -27.42 -19.26
CA LEU A 200 2.29 -26.45 -18.56
C LEU A 200 1.58 -25.11 -18.28
N SER A 201 0.69 -24.67 -19.17
CA SER A 201 -0.19 -23.52 -18.95
C SER A 201 -1.12 -23.76 -17.75
N GLY A 202 -1.66 -24.98 -17.61
CA GLY A 202 -2.43 -25.38 -16.44
C GLY A 202 -1.60 -25.34 -15.16
N VAL A 203 -0.37 -25.88 -15.22
CA VAL A 203 0.56 -25.92 -14.09
C VAL A 203 0.92 -24.51 -13.61
N SER A 204 1.31 -23.62 -14.53
CA SER A 204 1.63 -22.24 -14.18
C SER A 204 0.41 -21.47 -13.67
N CYS A 205 -0.79 -21.74 -14.22
CA CYS A 205 -2.03 -21.08 -13.80
C CYS A 205 -2.37 -21.43 -12.35
N PHE A 206 -2.29 -22.71 -11.97
CA PHE A 206 -2.51 -23.12 -10.59
C PHE A 206 -1.36 -22.68 -9.68
N THR A 207 -0.13 -22.60 -10.18
CA THR A 207 1.00 -22.04 -9.42
C THR A 207 0.75 -20.57 -9.06
N ALA A 208 0.17 -19.76 -9.96
CA ALA A 208 -0.24 -18.39 -9.65
C ALA A 208 -1.25 -18.35 -8.48
N TYR A 209 -2.14 -19.34 -8.39
CA TYR A 209 -3.05 -19.50 -7.24
C TYR A 209 -2.28 -19.82 -5.96
N ILE A 210 -1.32 -20.76 -5.97
CA ILE A 210 -0.53 -21.12 -4.78
C ILE A 210 0.22 -19.90 -4.20
N PHE A 211 0.66 -18.97 -5.05
CA PHE A 211 1.39 -17.78 -4.58
C PHE A 211 0.51 -16.77 -3.84
N LYS A 212 -0.81 -16.75 -4.02
CA LYS A 212 -1.67 -15.74 -3.38
C LYS A 212 -3.16 -16.07 -3.26
N ASN A 213 -3.54 -17.34 -3.23
CA ASN A 213 -4.92 -17.82 -3.20
C ASN A 213 -5.85 -17.00 -4.13
N PHE A 214 -5.45 -16.88 -5.40
CA PHE A 214 -6.07 -16.00 -6.40
C PHE A 214 -6.96 -16.76 -7.39
N PRO A 215 -8.20 -17.18 -7.03
CA PRO A 215 -8.96 -18.16 -7.80
C PRO A 215 -9.43 -17.66 -9.16
N TYR A 216 -9.53 -16.35 -9.34
CA TYR A 216 -10.25 -15.75 -10.47
C TYR A 216 -9.49 -15.84 -11.78
N PHE A 217 -8.18 -16.05 -11.77
CA PHE A 217 -7.43 -16.30 -12.99
C PHE A 217 -7.58 -17.74 -13.51
N LEU A 218 -7.99 -18.69 -12.65
CA LEU A 218 -8.10 -20.12 -13.00
C LEU A 218 -8.98 -20.39 -14.24
N PRO A 219 -10.13 -19.72 -14.43
CA PRO A 219 -10.96 -19.97 -15.61
C PRO A 219 -10.39 -19.37 -16.91
N VAL A 220 -9.45 -18.42 -16.84
CA VAL A 220 -9.02 -17.61 -17.99
C VAL A 220 -8.46 -18.46 -19.14
N PRO A 221 -7.49 -19.39 -18.93
CA PRO A 221 -6.90 -20.16 -20.03
C PRO A 221 -7.91 -21.05 -20.74
N VAL A 222 -8.86 -21.63 -19.98
CA VAL A 222 -9.91 -22.50 -20.50
C VAL A 222 -10.96 -21.68 -21.27
N LEU A 223 -11.44 -20.57 -20.68
CA LEU A 223 -12.41 -19.70 -21.32
C LEU A 223 -11.86 -19.09 -22.62
N ALA A 224 -10.62 -18.57 -22.59
CA ALA A 224 -9.97 -18.01 -23.76
C ALA A 224 -9.83 -19.04 -24.89
N MET A 225 -9.54 -20.29 -24.54
CA MET A 225 -9.44 -21.39 -25.50
C MET A 225 -10.79 -21.73 -26.12
N LEU A 226 -11.85 -21.85 -25.31
CA LEU A 226 -13.21 -22.09 -25.79
C LEU A 226 -13.69 -20.98 -26.73
N LEU A 227 -13.41 -19.71 -26.39
CA LEU A 227 -13.77 -18.56 -27.23
C LEU A 227 -12.95 -18.52 -28.53
N SER A 228 -11.68 -18.93 -28.49
CA SER A 228 -10.81 -18.96 -29.67
C SER A 228 -11.33 -19.88 -30.76
N PHE A 229 -12.00 -20.98 -30.40
CA PHE A 229 -12.60 -21.90 -31.37
C PHE A 229 -13.71 -21.29 -32.23
N ARG A 230 -14.32 -20.18 -31.78
CA ARG A 230 -15.36 -19.48 -32.56
C ARG A 230 -14.77 -18.65 -33.71
N ILE A 231 -13.57 -18.11 -33.52
CA ILE A 231 -12.95 -17.15 -34.45
C ILE A 231 -11.94 -17.80 -35.39
N LEU A 232 -11.52 -19.04 -35.10
CA LEU A 232 -10.65 -19.80 -35.97
C LEU A 232 -11.41 -20.27 -37.21
N PRO A 233 -10.75 -20.32 -38.39
CA PRO A 233 -11.35 -20.90 -39.58
C PRO A 233 -11.81 -22.32 -39.27
N ARG A 234 -13.03 -22.70 -39.68
CA ARG A 234 -13.52 -24.10 -39.64
C ARG A 234 -12.76 -25.01 -40.63
N LEU A 235 -11.55 -24.62 -41.04
CA LEU A 235 -10.86 -25.16 -42.20
C LEU A 235 -9.91 -26.28 -41.81
N GLN A 236 -10.19 -27.43 -42.40
CA GLN A 236 -9.27 -28.55 -42.56
C GLN A 236 -8.78 -29.21 -41.27
N THR A 237 -9.71 -29.66 -40.40
CA THR A 237 -9.53 -31.06 -39.99
C THR A 237 -9.44 -31.87 -41.27
N PRO A 238 -8.56 -32.88 -41.39
CA PRO A 238 -8.63 -33.82 -42.50
C PRO A 238 -10.09 -34.19 -42.75
N ARG A 239 -10.48 -34.50 -44.00
CA ARG A 239 -11.72 -35.24 -44.27
C ARG A 239 -11.66 -36.55 -43.47
N ALA A 240 -11.88 -36.46 -42.17
CA ALA A 240 -12.13 -37.57 -41.30
C ALA A 240 -13.59 -37.81 -41.57
N GLU A 241 -13.85 -38.84 -42.36
CA GLU A 241 -15.16 -39.43 -42.63
C GLU A 241 -15.83 -39.96 -41.35
N GLY A 242 -15.43 -39.51 -40.16
CA GLY A 242 -15.99 -39.87 -38.87
C GLY A 242 -16.54 -38.65 -38.12
N GLY A 243 -17.88 -38.63 -37.98
CA GLY A 243 -18.75 -37.97 -36.99
C GLY A 243 -18.33 -36.69 -36.23
N GLY A 244 -19.32 -35.86 -35.87
CA GLY A 244 -19.16 -34.66 -35.04
C GLY A 244 -18.41 -34.90 -33.71
N LEU A 245 -18.43 -36.13 -33.19
CA LEU A 245 -17.71 -36.56 -31.99
C LEU A 245 -16.18 -36.39 -32.11
N ARG A 246 -15.57 -36.75 -33.25
CA ARG A 246 -14.12 -36.61 -33.43
C ARG A 246 -13.69 -35.14 -33.43
N ARG A 247 -14.46 -34.26 -34.06
CA ARG A 247 -14.20 -32.81 -34.02
C ARG A 247 -14.27 -32.25 -32.60
N GLY A 248 -15.27 -32.67 -31.81
CA GLY A 248 -15.39 -32.29 -30.40
C GLY A 248 -14.13 -32.62 -29.59
N VAL A 249 -13.55 -33.81 -29.79
CA VAL A 249 -12.32 -34.24 -29.11
C VAL A 249 -11.12 -33.34 -29.45
N TYR A 250 -10.92 -32.96 -30.72
CA TYR A 250 -9.81 -32.08 -31.12
C TYR A 250 -9.87 -30.69 -30.46
N TYR A 251 -11.08 -30.16 -30.25
CA TYR A 251 -11.27 -28.86 -29.58
C TYR A 251 -11.20 -28.99 -28.05
N LEU A 252 -11.71 -30.08 -27.47
CA LEU A 252 -11.75 -30.25 -26.02
C LEU A 252 -10.41 -30.71 -25.43
N LEU A 253 -9.60 -31.46 -26.17
CA LEU A 253 -8.38 -32.05 -25.64
C LEU A 253 -7.36 -31.02 -25.10
N PRO A 254 -7.08 -29.89 -25.77
CA PRO A 254 -6.28 -28.81 -25.18
C PRO A 254 -6.82 -28.27 -23.85
N ALA A 255 -8.14 -28.13 -23.73
CA ALA A 255 -8.80 -27.71 -22.49
C ALA A 255 -8.66 -28.77 -21.39
N VAL A 256 -8.83 -30.04 -21.73
CA VAL A 256 -8.60 -31.17 -20.81
C VAL A 256 -7.15 -31.19 -20.34
N CYS A 257 -6.16 -31.04 -21.23
CA CYS A 257 -4.75 -30.99 -20.84
C CYS A 257 -4.45 -29.80 -19.92
N CYS A 258 -5.03 -28.63 -20.18
CA CYS A 258 -4.92 -27.48 -19.28
C CYS A 258 -5.53 -27.76 -17.91
N LEU A 259 -6.72 -28.38 -17.84
CA LEU A 259 -7.36 -28.75 -16.59
C LEU A 259 -6.55 -29.81 -15.81
N LEU A 260 -6.00 -30.82 -16.50
CA LEU A 260 -5.09 -31.80 -15.90
C LEU A 260 -3.82 -31.13 -15.35
N GLY A 261 -3.30 -30.14 -16.08
CA GLY A 261 -2.17 -29.31 -15.64
C GLY A 261 -2.47 -28.50 -14.39
N MET A 262 -3.74 -28.09 -14.17
CA MET A 262 -4.16 -27.44 -12.92
C MET A 262 -4.39 -28.46 -11.79
N LEU A 263 -4.96 -29.62 -12.13
CA LEU A 263 -5.36 -30.66 -11.16
C LEU A 263 -4.15 -31.27 -10.44
N ILE A 264 -3.06 -31.56 -11.15
CA ILE A 264 -1.90 -32.23 -10.52
C ILE A 264 -1.25 -31.34 -9.45
N PRO A 265 -0.85 -30.08 -9.71
CA PRO A 265 -0.36 -29.16 -8.69
C PRO A 265 -1.40 -28.89 -7.59
N PHE A 266 -2.70 -28.85 -7.92
CA PHE A 266 -3.76 -28.77 -6.93
C PHE A 266 -3.72 -29.95 -5.96
N LEU A 267 -3.67 -31.19 -6.45
CA LEU A 267 -3.64 -32.36 -5.59
C LEU A 267 -2.39 -32.39 -4.71
N ILE A 268 -1.22 -32.04 -5.26
CA ILE A 268 0.03 -31.95 -4.50
C ILE A 268 -0.09 -30.89 -3.40
N TRP A 269 -0.49 -29.67 -3.75
CA TRP A 269 -0.68 -28.58 -2.80
C TRP A 269 -1.75 -28.93 -1.76
N TYR A 270 -2.86 -29.53 -2.17
CA TYR A 270 -3.97 -29.86 -1.30
C TYR A 270 -3.56 -30.91 -0.25
N VAL A 271 -2.95 -32.00 -0.69
CA VAL A 271 -2.56 -33.13 0.17
C VAL A 271 -1.38 -32.79 1.06
N PHE A 272 -0.31 -32.22 0.51
CA PHE A 272 0.93 -32.03 1.25
C PHE A 272 1.02 -30.70 2.00
N PHE A 273 0.15 -29.73 1.69
CA PHE A 273 0.18 -28.41 2.33
C PHE A 273 -1.18 -27.99 2.90
N TYR A 274 -2.24 -27.93 2.10
CA TYR A 274 -3.52 -27.40 2.58
C TYR A 274 -4.13 -28.23 3.71
N LEU A 275 -4.19 -29.56 3.56
CA LEU A 275 -4.77 -30.46 4.56
C LEU A 275 -4.01 -30.41 5.91
N PRO A 276 -2.67 -30.56 5.97
CA PRO A 276 -1.92 -30.48 7.22
C PRO A 276 -2.08 -29.15 7.97
N TYR A 277 -2.23 -28.04 7.24
CA TYR A 277 -2.32 -26.70 7.81
C TYR A 277 -3.74 -26.11 7.76
N PHE A 278 -4.76 -26.96 7.53
CA PHE A 278 -6.14 -26.51 7.33
C PHE A 278 -6.65 -25.57 8.43
N PRO A 279 -6.49 -25.85 9.74
CA PRO A 279 -6.97 -24.95 10.80
C PRO A 279 -6.35 -23.55 10.71
N SER A 280 -5.03 -23.45 10.51
CA SER A 280 -4.30 -22.18 10.43
C SER A 280 -4.63 -21.41 9.15
N ILE A 281 -4.70 -22.10 8.00
CA ILE A 281 -5.09 -21.50 6.73
C ILE A 281 -6.54 -20.99 6.81
N HIS A 282 -7.45 -21.78 7.41
CA HIS A 282 -8.84 -21.38 7.60
C HIS A 282 -8.96 -20.13 8.48
N GLN A 283 -8.17 -20.03 9.56
CA GLN A 283 -8.10 -18.83 10.39
C GLN A 283 -7.61 -17.61 9.59
N ALA A 284 -6.51 -17.72 8.83
CA ALA A 284 -6.03 -16.64 7.94
C ALA A 284 -7.11 -16.21 6.96
N MET A 285 -7.72 -17.18 6.26
CA MET A 285 -8.73 -16.92 5.24
C MET A 285 -9.97 -16.27 5.84
N ASN A 286 -10.38 -16.62 7.05
CA ASN A 286 -11.51 -15.97 7.72
C ASN A 286 -11.24 -14.50 8.03
N TYR A 287 -10.02 -14.13 8.41
CA TYR A 287 -9.62 -12.73 8.56
C TYR A 287 -9.75 -11.96 7.23
N PHE A 288 -9.13 -12.47 6.15
CA PHE A 288 -9.17 -11.81 4.84
C PHE A 288 -10.58 -11.76 4.24
N LYS A 289 -11.41 -12.79 4.45
CA LYS A 289 -12.82 -12.82 4.01
C LYS A 289 -13.62 -11.70 4.68
N ARG A 290 -13.47 -11.50 6.00
CA ARG A 290 -14.19 -10.45 6.74
C ARG A 290 -13.83 -9.04 6.26
N GLN A 291 -12.60 -8.85 5.81
CA GLN A 291 -12.12 -7.57 5.27
C GLN A 291 -12.53 -7.37 3.80
N SER A 292 -12.41 -8.40 2.98
CA SER A 292 -12.46 -8.24 1.51
C SER A 292 -13.83 -8.55 0.91
N LEU A 293 -14.59 -9.50 1.48
CA LEU A 293 -15.86 -9.90 0.90
C LEU A 293 -17.00 -8.98 1.35
N PRO A 294 -17.92 -8.61 0.43
CA PRO A 294 -19.13 -7.89 0.76
C PRO A 294 -20.02 -8.72 1.70
N ARG A 295 -20.74 -8.04 2.61
CA ARG A 295 -21.63 -8.69 3.57
C ARG A 295 -23.07 -8.85 3.06
N SER A 296 -23.44 -8.10 2.02
CA SER A 296 -24.78 -8.10 1.44
C SER A 296 -24.75 -7.62 -0.02
N TRP A 297 -25.87 -7.75 -0.73
CA TRP A 297 -25.99 -7.26 -2.11
C TRP A 297 -26.00 -5.74 -2.21
N GLU A 298 -26.55 -5.05 -1.22
CA GLU A 298 -26.49 -3.59 -1.13
C GLU A 298 -25.04 -3.12 -1.06
N GLN A 299 -24.20 -3.80 -0.28
CA GLN A 299 -22.77 -3.50 -0.21
C GLN A 299 -22.07 -3.73 -1.56
N VAL A 300 -22.49 -4.73 -2.34
CA VAL A 300 -21.94 -4.94 -3.68
C VAL A 300 -22.31 -3.81 -4.62
N LEU A 301 -23.56 -3.35 -4.59
CA LEU A 301 -24.00 -2.21 -5.40
C LEU A 301 -23.25 -0.92 -5.00
N LEU A 302 -23.03 -0.70 -3.69
CA LEU A 302 -22.20 0.40 -3.18
C LEU A 302 -20.73 0.26 -3.61
N ASN A 303 -20.19 -0.96 -3.62
CA ASN A 303 -18.82 -1.20 -4.08
C ASN A 303 -18.66 -0.88 -5.57
N ILE A 304 -19.66 -1.26 -6.37
CA ILE A 304 -19.72 -0.94 -7.78
C ILE A 304 -19.74 0.58 -7.95
N SER A 305 -20.67 1.31 -7.31
CA SER A 305 -20.79 2.77 -7.46
C SER A 305 -19.52 3.54 -7.04
N HIS A 306 -18.72 2.98 -6.15
CA HIS A 306 -17.44 3.55 -5.70
C HIS A 306 -16.23 2.78 -6.25
N LEU A 307 -16.24 2.39 -7.52
CA LEU A 307 -15.15 1.64 -8.14
C LEU A 307 -13.85 2.48 -8.24
N PRO A 308 -12.77 2.15 -7.50
CA PRO A 308 -11.55 2.94 -7.50
C PRO A 308 -10.64 2.63 -8.70
N PHE A 309 -10.98 1.60 -9.49
CA PHE A 309 -10.21 1.14 -10.65
C PHE A 309 -9.77 2.31 -11.54
N PHE A 310 -10.71 3.14 -11.98
CA PHE A 310 -10.41 4.27 -12.84
C PHE A 310 -9.55 5.29 -12.11
N ALA A 311 -9.90 5.63 -10.86
CA ALA A 311 -9.13 6.57 -10.05
C ALA A 311 -7.65 6.17 -9.90
N TYR A 312 -7.36 4.87 -9.75
CA TYR A 312 -6.00 4.35 -9.70
C TYR A 312 -5.28 4.44 -11.03
N PHE A 313 -5.89 3.94 -12.11
CA PHE A 313 -5.26 3.89 -13.43
C PHE A 313 -5.26 5.24 -14.17
N MET A 314 -5.89 6.28 -13.60
CA MET A 314 -5.66 7.67 -14.03
C MET A 314 -4.22 8.13 -13.85
N ARG A 315 -3.39 7.41 -13.08
CA ARG A 315 -1.92 7.61 -13.05
C ARG A 315 -1.21 7.12 -14.30
N THR A 316 -1.85 6.24 -15.06
CA THR A 316 -1.35 5.67 -16.33
C THR A 316 -2.47 5.76 -17.38
N PRO A 317 -2.96 6.98 -17.67
CA PRO A 317 -4.23 7.18 -18.36
C PRO A 317 -4.16 6.74 -19.82
N VAL A 318 -2.99 6.81 -20.45
CA VAL A 318 -2.80 6.40 -21.84
C VAL A 318 -3.10 4.91 -22.00
N GLU A 319 -2.49 4.07 -21.17
CA GLU A 319 -2.68 2.62 -21.20
C GLU A 319 -4.12 2.24 -20.82
N LEU A 320 -4.72 2.96 -19.86
CA LEU A 320 -6.12 2.80 -19.50
C LEU A 320 -7.05 3.11 -20.69
N PHE A 321 -6.92 4.29 -21.30
CA PHE A 321 -7.79 4.74 -22.38
C PHE A 321 -7.65 3.85 -23.62
N LEU A 322 -6.43 3.55 -24.02
CA LEU A 322 -6.17 2.71 -25.19
C LEU A 322 -6.62 1.26 -24.97
N SER A 323 -6.45 0.70 -23.78
CA SER A 323 -6.93 -0.66 -23.49
C SER A 323 -8.47 -0.73 -23.51
N PHE A 324 -9.17 0.28 -22.98
CA PHE A 324 -10.63 0.35 -23.05
C PHE A 324 -11.14 0.44 -24.49
N LEU A 325 -10.51 1.27 -25.32
CA LEU A 325 -10.81 1.35 -26.75
C LEU A 325 -10.53 0.00 -27.45
N ALA A 326 -9.42 -0.64 -27.11
CA ALA A 326 -9.04 -1.94 -27.66
C ALA A 326 -10.07 -3.02 -27.31
N ILE A 327 -10.57 -3.04 -26.07
CA ILE A 327 -11.59 -3.98 -25.62
C ILE A 327 -12.89 -3.79 -26.42
N GLY A 328 -13.37 -2.55 -26.55
CA GLY A 328 -14.55 -2.27 -27.38
C GLY A 328 -14.36 -2.71 -28.83
N TYR A 329 -13.19 -2.41 -29.40
CA TYR A 329 -12.84 -2.81 -30.76
C TYR A 329 -12.77 -4.34 -30.93
N PHE A 330 -12.18 -5.07 -29.98
CA PHE A 330 -12.06 -6.53 -30.05
C PHE A 330 -13.36 -7.26 -29.74
N ILE A 331 -14.22 -6.72 -28.88
CA ILE A 331 -15.60 -7.20 -28.72
C ILE A 331 -16.34 -7.04 -30.05
N TYR A 332 -16.23 -5.87 -30.69
CA TYR A 332 -16.81 -5.67 -32.03
C TYR A 332 -16.27 -6.72 -33.01
N LEU A 333 -14.95 -6.91 -33.11
CA LEU A 333 -14.35 -7.89 -34.00
C LEU A 333 -14.79 -9.32 -33.68
N PHE A 334 -14.96 -9.70 -32.41
CA PHE A 334 -15.40 -11.04 -32.02
C PHE A 334 -16.79 -11.39 -32.59
N PHE A 335 -17.71 -10.42 -32.63
CA PHE A 335 -19.05 -10.64 -33.19
C PHE A 335 -19.13 -10.51 -34.72
N HIS A 336 -18.12 -9.91 -35.36
CA HIS A 336 -18.14 -9.57 -36.79
C HIS A 336 -17.12 -10.32 -37.64
N SER A 337 -16.08 -10.89 -37.03
CA SER A 337 -15.12 -11.75 -37.71
C SER A 337 -15.84 -13.01 -38.16
N ARG A 338 -16.04 -13.15 -39.48
CA ARG A 338 -16.50 -14.41 -40.06
C ARG A 338 -15.32 -15.37 -40.15
N PRO A 339 -15.49 -16.66 -39.85
CA PRO A 339 -14.46 -17.66 -40.14
C PRO A 339 -14.14 -17.58 -41.64
N GLN A 340 -12.89 -17.26 -42.01
CA GLN A 340 -12.47 -17.29 -43.42
C GLN A 340 -12.70 -18.72 -43.96
N ARG A 341 -13.43 -18.82 -45.07
CA ARG A 341 -13.87 -20.10 -45.69
C ARG A 341 -12.89 -20.64 -46.72
N THR A 342 -11.86 -19.87 -47.09
CA THR A 342 -10.84 -20.27 -48.07
C THR A 342 -9.49 -19.70 -47.65
N PRO A 343 -8.39 -20.49 -47.65
CA PRO A 343 -7.04 -19.94 -47.56
C PRO A 343 -6.75 -19.21 -48.87
N ASP A 344 -6.58 -17.90 -48.81
CA ASP A 344 -6.15 -17.09 -49.95
C ASP A 344 -4.66 -17.38 -50.26
N PRO A 345 -4.28 -17.83 -51.48
CA PRO A 345 -2.93 -18.32 -51.80
C PRO A 345 -1.81 -17.25 -51.79
N GLY A 346 -2.11 -15.98 -51.48
CA GLY A 346 -1.08 -14.94 -51.36
C GLY A 346 -0.11 -15.15 -50.17
N PRO A 347 0.99 -14.37 -50.09
CA PRO A 347 2.01 -14.52 -49.06
C PRO A 347 1.45 -14.44 -47.63
N ARG A 348 1.80 -15.45 -46.81
CA ARG A 348 1.40 -15.63 -45.40
C ARG A 348 2.01 -14.53 -44.52
N THR A 349 1.44 -13.34 -44.51
CA THR A 349 1.67 -12.36 -43.44
C THR A 349 0.62 -12.56 -42.36
N SER A 350 1.05 -12.69 -41.10
CA SER A 350 0.23 -12.94 -39.90
C SER A 350 -0.78 -11.83 -39.55
N GLU A 351 -1.06 -10.89 -40.46
CA GLU A 351 -2.00 -9.78 -40.30
C GLU A 351 -3.41 -10.08 -40.84
N ARG A 352 -3.68 -11.31 -41.32
CA ARG A 352 -4.91 -11.62 -42.08
C ARG A 352 -6.19 -11.81 -41.27
N THR A 353 -6.12 -12.03 -39.94
CA THR A 353 -7.30 -11.98 -39.06
C THR A 353 -7.22 -10.78 -38.10
N PRO A 354 -8.25 -9.92 -38.01
CA PRO A 354 -8.24 -8.75 -37.14
C PRO A 354 -8.08 -9.07 -35.65
N LEU A 355 -8.50 -10.28 -35.24
CA LEU A 355 -8.54 -10.74 -33.86
C LEU A 355 -7.74 -12.04 -33.74
N HIS A 356 -6.72 -12.05 -32.87
CA HIS A 356 -5.86 -13.21 -32.61
C HIS A 356 -6.28 -13.94 -31.31
N PRO A 357 -6.07 -15.25 -31.18
CA PRO A 357 -6.35 -16.00 -29.94
C PRO A 357 -5.72 -15.40 -28.67
N VAL A 358 -4.52 -14.83 -28.76
CA VAL A 358 -3.89 -14.09 -27.63
C VAL A 358 -4.66 -12.82 -27.27
N ASP A 359 -5.30 -12.13 -28.21
CA ASP A 359 -6.16 -10.99 -27.89
C ASP A 359 -7.35 -11.44 -27.04
N LEU A 360 -7.92 -12.62 -27.33
CA LEU A 360 -8.98 -13.23 -26.51
C LEU A 360 -8.48 -13.65 -25.13
N PHE A 361 -7.27 -14.21 -25.04
CA PHE A 361 -6.66 -14.53 -23.74
C PHE A 361 -6.49 -13.27 -22.88
N MET A 362 -5.94 -12.19 -23.45
CA MET A 362 -5.76 -10.92 -22.74
C MET A 362 -7.11 -10.27 -22.40
N LEU A 363 -8.10 -10.37 -23.27
CA LEU A 363 -9.46 -9.88 -23.02
C LEU A 363 -10.13 -10.64 -21.86
N CYS A 364 -10.08 -11.98 -21.87
CA CYS A 364 -10.61 -12.81 -20.80
C CYS A 364 -9.93 -12.51 -19.46
N TRP A 365 -8.60 -12.39 -19.47
CA TRP A 365 -7.83 -12.01 -18.29
C TRP A 365 -8.30 -10.65 -17.77
N TYR A 366 -8.29 -9.62 -18.63
CA TYR A 366 -8.69 -8.27 -18.26
C TYR A 366 -10.08 -8.24 -17.63
N LEU A 367 -11.08 -8.78 -18.33
CA LEU A 367 -12.48 -8.71 -17.91
C LEU A 367 -12.71 -9.50 -16.61
N MET A 368 -12.11 -10.68 -16.48
CA MET A 368 -12.24 -11.49 -15.27
C MET A 368 -11.70 -10.76 -14.04
N HIS A 369 -10.52 -10.13 -14.17
CA HIS A 369 -9.93 -9.34 -13.09
C HIS A 369 -10.75 -8.08 -12.79
N PHE A 370 -11.17 -7.36 -13.83
CA PHE A 370 -11.97 -6.14 -13.69
C PHE A 370 -13.27 -6.40 -12.92
N PHE A 371 -14.11 -7.34 -13.37
CA PHE A 371 -15.43 -7.57 -12.78
C PHE A 371 -15.37 -8.13 -11.37
N MET A 372 -14.39 -9.00 -11.09
CA MET A 372 -14.19 -9.57 -9.77
C MET A 372 -13.97 -8.47 -8.71
N TYR A 373 -13.11 -7.49 -8.98
CA TYR A 373 -12.79 -6.44 -8.01
C TYR A 373 -13.88 -5.38 -7.85
N MET A 374 -14.85 -5.32 -8.77
CA MET A 374 -15.97 -4.39 -8.64
C MET A 374 -16.81 -4.65 -7.39
N GLY A 375 -16.90 -5.92 -6.93
CA GLY A 375 -17.75 -6.29 -5.80
C GLY A 375 -17.07 -6.37 -4.43
N LEU A 376 -15.73 -6.28 -4.35
CA LEU A 376 -14.98 -6.52 -3.10
C LEU A 376 -14.86 -5.27 -2.23
N ASN A 377 -15.03 -5.36 -0.91
CA ASN A 377 -14.92 -4.23 0.03
C ASN A 377 -13.50 -3.64 0.09
N TYR A 378 -12.49 -4.51 0.27
CA TYR A 378 -11.09 -4.10 0.40
C TYR A 378 -10.33 -4.36 -0.90
N ARG A 379 -9.93 -3.27 -1.57
CA ARG A 379 -9.38 -3.29 -2.93
C ARG A 379 -8.27 -2.24 -3.14
N PRO A 380 -7.14 -2.33 -2.40
CA PRO A 380 -5.99 -1.44 -2.59
C PRO A 380 -5.40 -1.56 -3.99
N LEU A 381 -4.65 -0.55 -4.45
CA LEU A 381 -4.14 -0.50 -5.83
C LEU A 381 -3.30 -1.73 -6.17
N ARG A 382 -2.49 -2.24 -5.24
CA ARG A 382 -1.69 -3.46 -5.46
C ARG A 382 -2.50 -4.65 -5.99
N TYR A 383 -3.75 -4.81 -5.59
CA TYR A 383 -4.62 -5.90 -6.08
C TYR A 383 -4.97 -5.80 -7.56
N TYR A 384 -4.84 -4.61 -8.14
CA TYR A 384 -5.01 -4.39 -9.57
C TYR A 384 -3.70 -4.57 -10.37
N LEU A 385 -2.54 -4.79 -9.73
CA LEU A 385 -1.29 -5.03 -10.44
C LEU A 385 -1.40 -6.12 -11.53
N PRO A 386 -2.11 -7.25 -11.30
CA PRO A 386 -2.24 -8.29 -12.32
C PRO A 386 -3.11 -7.93 -13.52
N ILE A 387 -3.82 -6.81 -13.53
CA ILE A 387 -4.53 -6.34 -14.72
C ILE A 387 -3.62 -5.56 -15.68
N LEU A 388 -2.45 -5.09 -15.22
CA LEU A 388 -1.55 -4.28 -16.05
C LEU A 388 -1.03 -5.01 -17.29
N PRO A 389 -0.57 -6.28 -17.24
CA PRO A 389 -0.14 -6.97 -18.45
C PRO A 389 -1.20 -7.04 -19.55
N PRO A 390 -2.45 -7.52 -19.32
CA PRO A 390 -3.45 -7.51 -20.37
C PRO A 390 -3.88 -6.09 -20.76
N MET A 391 -3.91 -5.13 -19.83
CA MET A 391 -4.21 -3.72 -20.14
C MET A 391 -3.22 -3.16 -21.17
N VAL A 392 -1.93 -3.27 -20.87
CA VAL A 392 -0.85 -2.77 -21.74
C VAL A 392 -0.76 -3.56 -23.05
N ALA A 393 -0.95 -4.87 -23.00
CA ALA A 393 -1.00 -5.73 -24.18
C ALA A 393 -2.03 -5.23 -25.20
N LEU A 394 -3.25 -4.99 -24.74
CA LEU A 394 -4.37 -4.56 -25.57
C LEU A 394 -4.14 -3.14 -26.10
N ALA A 395 -3.61 -2.23 -25.28
CA ALA A 395 -3.21 -0.89 -25.72
C ALA A 395 -2.13 -0.93 -26.81
N ALA A 396 -1.04 -1.68 -26.60
CA ALA A 396 0.03 -1.85 -27.58
C ALA A 396 -0.48 -2.49 -28.88
N ARG A 397 -1.38 -3.47 -28.75
CA ARG A 397 -2.00 -4.14 -29.91
C ARG A 397 -2.81 -3.16 -30.75
N LEU A 398 -3.60 -2.30 -30.11
CA LEU A 398 -4.39 -1.26 -30.77
C LEU A 398 -3.48 -0.26 -31.49
N MET A 399 -2.49 0.31 -30.78
CA MET A 399 -1.53 1.28 -31.32
C MET A 399 -0.82 0.74 -32.56
N VAL A 400 -0.34 -0.50 -32.52
CA VAL A 400 0.29 -1.12 -33.69
C VAL A 400 -0.73 -1.43 -34.77
N SER A 401 -1.90 -2.00 -34.45
CA SER A 401 -2.90 -2.36 -35.46
C SER A 401 -3.39 -1.16 -36.29
N TRP A 402 -3.48 0.02 -35.68
CA TRP A 402 -3.91 1.24 -36.35
C TRP A 402 -2.76 1.98 -37.04
N SER A 403 -1.50 1.77 -36.62
CA SER A 403 -0.33 2.35 -37.27
C SER A 403 0.33 1.43 -38.32
N SER A 404 0.10 0.11 -38.26
CA SER A 404 0.70 -0.90 -39.13
C SER A 404 -0.16 -1.28 -40.34
N LEU A 405 -1.23 -0.52 -40.63
CA LEU A 405 -1.91 -0.53 -41.93
C LEU A 405 -0.90 -0.10 -43.02
N ARG A 406 -0.08 -1.07 -43.44
CA ARG A 406 0.95 -0.99 -44.47
C ARG A 406 0.29 -0.70 -45.82
N SER A 407 0.31 0.57 -46.18
CA SER A 407 0.52 1.05 -47.55
C SER A 407 1.70 2.03 -47.59
N VAL A 408 2.70 1.87 -46.72
CA VAL A 408 3.85 2.81 -46.57
C VAL A 408 4.90 2.68 -47.70
N THR A 409 4.50 2.23 -48.88
CA THR A 409 5.29 2.44 -50.12
C THR A 409 4.48 3.10 -51.23
N GLU A 410 3.22 3.44 -50.99
CA GLU A 410 2.43 4.27 -51.89
C GLU A 410 1.86 5.44 -51.09
N ARG A 411 1.65 6.59 -51.72
CA ARG A 411 1.15 7.84 -51.10
C ARG A 411 -0.27 7.75 -50.51
N ASN A 412 -0.78 6.55 -50.21
CA ASN A 412 -2.15 6.29 -49.79
C ASN A 412 -2.19 6.09 -48.26
N GLY A 413 -2.93 6.96 -47.56
CA GLY A 413 -3.03 6.99 -46.11
C GLY A 413 -3.66 5.76 -45.44
N VAL A 414 -3.73 5.78 -44.11
CA VAL A 414 -4.38 4.73 -43.30
C VAL A 414 -5.88 4.84 -43.48
N THR A 415 -6.48 3.78 -44.00
CA THR A 415 -7.94 3.68 -44.14
C THR A 415 -8.53 2.90 -42.97
N ILE A 416 -9.21 3.61 -42.06
CA ILE A 416 -10.01 2.98 -41.02
C ILE A 416 -11.36 2.61 -41.64
N LYS A 417 -11.59 1.31 -41.85
CA LYS A 417 -12.88 0.79 -42.33
C LYS A 417 -13.91 0.92 -41.21
N ILE A 418 -14.98 1.66 -41.48
CA ILE A 418 -16.12 1.73 -40.58
C ILE A 418 -16.86 0.39 -40.65
N PRO A 419 -17.32 -0.17 -39.51
CA PRO A 419 -18.17 -1.35 -39.48
C PRO A 419 -19.27 -1.36 -40.54
N GLU A 420 -19.42 -2.47 -41.26
CA GLU A 420 -20.51 -2.60 -42.24
C GLU A 420 -21.91 -2.70 -41.60
N ARG A 421 -21.89 -3.21 -40.38
CA ARG A 421 -23.04 -3.42 -39.51
C ARG A 421 -22.56 -3.45 -38.07
N LEU A 422 -23.41 -3.01 -37.15
CA LEU A 422 -23.39 -3.45 -35.77
C LEU A 422 -24.34 -4.64 -35.63
N SER A 423 -23.83 -5.76 -35.16
CA SER A 423 -24.65 -6.90 -34.79
C SER A 423 -25.46 -6.54 -33.54
N LEU A 424 -26.75 -6.90 -33.54
CA LEU A 424 -27.62 -6.74 -32.37
C LEU A 424 -26.99 -7.37 -31.10
N GLY A 425 -26.28 -8.48 -31.26
CA GLY A 425 -25.56 -9.13 -30.17
C GLY A 425 -24.36 -8.35 -29.61
N SER A 426 -23.76 -7.42 -30.35
CA SER A 426 -22.64 -6.59 -29.87
C SER A 426 -23.08 -5.30 -29.17
N VAL A 427 -24.27 -4.77 -29.51
CA VAL A 427 -24.79 -3.51 -28.99
C VAL A 427 -24.86 -3.46 -27.46
N PRO A 428 -25.44 -4.44 -26.73
CA PRO A 428 -25.52 -4.35 -25.28
C PRO A 428 -24.13 -4.32 -24.63
N PHE A 429 -23.18 -5.14 -25.12
CA PHE A 429 -21.81 -5.16 -24.59
C PHE A 429 -21.08 -3.84 -24.84
N LEU A 430 -21.18 -3.28 -26.05
CA LEU A 430 -20.55 -2.00 -26.39
C LEU A 430 -21.19 -0.83 -25.63
N ALA A 431 -22.51 -0.83 -25.47
CA ALA A 431 -23.23 0.20 -24.74
C ALA A 431 -22.83 0.20 -23.27
N SER A 432 -22.83 -0.97 -22.62
CA SER A 432 -22.39 -1.11 -21.23
C SER A 432 -20.92 -0.72 -21.07
N TRP A 433 -20.04 -1.14 -21.98
CA TRP A 433 -18.62 -0.80 -21.91
C TRP A 433 -18.35 0.70 -22.05
N LEU A 434 -19.00 1.36 -23.02
CA LEU A 434 -18.93 2.82 -23.21
C LEU A 434 -19.53 3.57 -22.02
N THR A 435 -20.61 3.05 -21.42
CA THR A 435 -21.23 3.66 -20.25
C THR A 435 -20.27 3.68 -19.06
N LEU A 436 -19.63 2.55 -18.78
CA LEU A 436 -18.63 2.44 -17.72
C LEU A 436 -17.45 3.39 -17.99
N PHE A 437 -17.01 3.44 -19.25
CA PHE A 437 -15.90 4.28 -19.67
C PHE A 437 -16.20 5.78 -19.48
N LEU A 438 -17.33 6.24 -20.01
CA LEU A 438 -17.73 7.65 -19.91
C LEU A 438 -18.01 8.03 -18.45
N GLY A 439 -18.70 7.15 -17.75
CA GLY A 439 -19.20 7.39 -16.41
C GLY A 439 -18.13 7.42 -15.32
N TYR A 440 -17.26 6.40 -15.27
CA TYR A 440 -16.20 6.34 -14.25
C TYR A 440 -14.87 6.94 -14.71
N GLY A 441 -14.62 6.96 -16.03
CA GLY A 441 -13.35 7.40 -16.61
C GLY A 441 -13.39 8.83 -17.12
N PHE A 442 -14.16 9.08 -18.18
CA PHE A 442 -14.11 10.33 -18.93
C PHE A 442 -14.69 11.53 -18.17
N PHE A 443 -15.93 11.47 -17.70
CA PHE A 443 -16.57 12.62 -17.05
C PHE A 443 -15.89 13.03 -15.74
N PRO A 444 -15.50 12.11 -14.84
CA PRO A 444 -14.75 12.48 -13.63
C PRO A 444 -13.34 13.03 -13.93
N PHE A 445 -12.80 12.79 -15.13
CA PHE A 445 -11.52 13.32 -15.55
C PHE A 445 -11.58 14.75 -16.09
N ILE A 446 -12.70 15.19 -16.67
CA ILE A 446 -12.85 16.54 -17.25
C ILE A 446 -12.51 17.66 -16.23
N PRO A 447 -13.01 17.65 -14.97
CA PRO A 447 -12.64 18.66 -13.99
C PRO A 447 -11.15 18.67 -13.63
N ARG A 448 -10.46 17.52 -13.75
CA ARG A 448 -9.00 17.42 -13.51
C ARG A 448 -8.18 18.01 -14.65
N LEU A 449 -8.69 17.97 -15.89
CA LEU A 449 -8.17 18.76 -17.01
C LEU A 449 -8.49 20.26 -16.83
N GLY A 450 -9.64 20.55 -16.21
CA GLY A 450 -10.26 21.85 -16.07
C GLY A 450 -9.71 22.80 -15.00
N ARG A 451 -8.47 22.66 -14.49
CA ARG A 451 -7.79 23.81 -13.84
C ARG A 451 -7.65 25.04 -14.77
N PHE A 452 -8.05 24.90 -16.04
CA PHE A 452 -8.13 25.94 -17.08
C PHE A 452 -9.55 26.17 -17.66
N LEU A 453 -10.60 25.47 -17.18
CA LEU A 453 -11.98 25.64 -17.67
C LEU A 453 -12.93 25.89 -16.49
N PRO A 454 -13.73 26.97 -16.50
CA PRO A 454 -14.62 27.33 -15.40
C PRO A 454 -15.90 26.49 -15.48
N ILE A 455 -15.79 25.20 -15.20
CA ILE A 455 -16.95 24.31 -15.04
C ILE A 455 -17.01 23.99 -13.55
N SER A 456 -18.00 24.53 -12.84
CA SER A 456 -18.21 24.14 -11.44
C SER A 456 -18.50 22.63 -11.39
N PRO A 457 -17.96 21.89 -10.41
CA PRO A 457 -18.30 20.50 -10.19
C PRO A 457 -19.73 20.43 -9.61
N GLY A 458 -20.72 20.79 -10.44
CA GLY A 458 -22.13 20.69 -10.14
C GLY A 458 -22.53 19.21 -10.04
N TYR A 459 -23.05 18.85 -8.88
CA TYR A 459 -23.50 17.54 -8.43
C TYR A 459 -24.43 16.81 -9.41
N LEU A 460 -23.89 16.14 -10.43
CA LEU A 460 -24.54 14.91 -10.90
C LEU A 460 -24.24 13.84 -9.85
N THR A 461 -25.28 13.40 -9.12
CA THR A 461 -25.17 12.16 -8.34
C THR A 461 -24.69 11.04 -9.26
N TRP A 462 -23.90 10.11 -8.71
CA TRP A 462 -23.34 8.96 -9.43
C TRP A 462 -24.35 8.33 -10.42
N GLU A 463 -25.57 8.12 -9.95
CA GLU A 463 -26.70 7.57 -10.71
C GLU A 463 -27.05 8.41 -11.95
N ARG A 464 -27.20 9.73 -11.80
CA ARG A 464 -27.49 10.63 -12.93
C ARG A 464 -26.34 10.67 -13.93
N GLY A 465 -25.09 10.61 -13.45
CA GLY A 465 -23.90 10.51 -14.29
C GLY A 465 -23.86 9.22 -15.11
N MET A 466 -24.23 8.08 -14.52
CA MET A 466 -24.35 6.80 -15.24
C MET A 466 -25.48 6.79 -16.25
N LEU A 467 -26.64 7.34 -15.89
CA LEU A 467 -27.78 7.43 -16.80
C LEU A 467 -27.45 8.32 -18.01
N ALA A 468 -26.81 9.46 -17.78
CA ALA A 468 -26.32 10.32 -18.85
C ALA A 468 -25.29 9.59 -19.73
N SER A 469 -24.34 8.89 -19.12
CA SER A 469 -23.33 8.08 -19.83
C SER A 469 -23.96 6.96 -20.66
N ALA A 470 -25.02 6.33 -20.15
CA ALA A 470 -25.78 5.31 -20.86
C ALA A 470 -26.53 5.90 -22.05
N GLY A 471 -27.22 7.03 -21.85
CA GLY A 471 -27.86 7.77 -22.92
C GLY A 471 -26.89 8.17 -24.03
N ILE A 472 -25.74 8.75 -23.66
CA ILE A 472 -24.68 9.13 -24.61
C ILE A 472 -24.10 7.91 -25.32
N SER A 473 -23.88 6.80 -24.61
CA SER A 473 -23.40 5.55 -25.22
C SER A 473 -24.36 5.02 -26.27
N LEU A 474 -25.66 5.01 -25.98
CA LEU A 474 -26.70 4.62 -26.93
C LEU A 474 -26.80 5.59 -28.10
N LEU A 475 -26.63 6.90 -27.89
CA LEU A 475 -26.58 7.90 -28.96
C LEU A 475 -25.36 7.68 -29.88
N ILE A 476 -24.17 7.44 -29.31
CA ILE A 476 -22.96 7.12 -30.07
C ILE A 476 -23.19 5.86 -30.92
N LEU A 477 -23.70 4.78 -30.32
CA LEU A 477 -23.96 3.54 -31.05
C LEU A 477 -25.07 3.68 -32.09
N GLY A 478 -26.10 4.49 -31.81
CA GLY A 478 -27.16 4.85 -32.75
C GLY A 478 -26.62 5.64 -33.94
N ALA A 479 -25.73 6.60 -33.70
CA ALA A 479 -25.03 7.36 -34.73
C ALA A 479 -24.14 6.45 -35.59
N VAL A 480 -23.36 5.56 -34.98
CA VAL A 480 -22.55 4.57 -35.72
C VAL A 480 -23.46 3.66 -36.55
N ALA A 481 -24.56 3.14 -36.00
CA ALA A 481 -25.51 2.30 -36.72
C ALA A 481 -26.19 3.05 -37.88
N TRP A 482 -26.50 4.34 -37.71
CA TRP A 482 -27.01 5.21 -38.77
C TRP A 482 -25.98 5.44 -39.88
N ILE A 483 -24.71 5.70 -39.53
CA ILE A 483 -23.61 5.80 -40.48
C ILE A 483 -23.46 4.48 -41.26
N CYS A 484 -23.48 3.32 -40.59
CA CYS A 484 -23.45 2.01 -41.23
C CYS A 484 -24.62 1.84 -42.23
N ARG A 485 -25.82 2.34 -41.89
CA ARG A 485 -27.01 2.27 -42.77
C ARG A 485 -26.87 3.19 -43.98
N LYS A 486 -26.42 4.43 -43.80
CA LYS A 486 -26.15 5.39 -44.90
C LYS A 486 -25.04 4.89 -45.82
N TRP A 487 -24.03 4.26 -45.25
CA TRP A 487 -22.96 3.60 -45.98
C TRP A 487 -23.50 2.47 -46.88
N ARG A 488 -24.34 1.55 -46.36
CA ARG A 488 -24.99 0.52 -47.21
C ARG A 488 -25.88 1.09 -48.31
N ALA A 489 -26.48 2.26 -48.06
CA ALA A 489 -27.27 2.97 -49.06
C ALA A 489 -26.40 3.73 -50.09
N GLY A 490 -25.07 3.57 -50.06
CA GLY A 490 -24.13 4.23 -50.98
C GLY A 490 -23.94 5.73 -50.73
N LYS A 491 -24.46 6.28 -49.62
CA LYS A 491 -24.52 7.73 -49.38
C LYS A 491 -23.30 8.30 -48.66
N VAL A 492 -22.41 7.45 -48.12
CA VAL A 492 -21.22 7.85 -47.34
C VAL A 492 -20.05 6.93 -47.70
N ARG A 493 -18.83 7.46 -47.77
CA ARG A 493 -17.63 6.66 -48.06
C ARG A 493 -17.30 5.70 -46.89
N PRO A 494 -16.84 4.45 -47.14
CA PRO A 494 -16.68 3.38 -46.11
C PRO A 494 -15.55 3.58 -45.09
N ALA A 495 -14.88 4.72 -45.15
CA ALA A 495 -13.47 4.78 -44.84
C ALA A 495 -13.09 6.18 -44.37
N LEU A 496 -12.57 6.27 -43.15
CA LEU A 496 -11.82 7.45 -42.73
C LEU A 496 -10.37 7.26 -43.22
N SER A 497 -9.96 8.05 -44.20
CA SER A 497 -8.58 8.04 -44.70
C SER A 497 -7.80 9.12 -43.98
N LEU A 498 -6.84 8.71 -43.14
CA LEU A 498 -5.89 9.60 -42.49
C LEU A 498 -4.55 9.53 -43.25
N PRO A 499 -3.91 10.66 -43.59
CA PRO A 499 -2.56 10.65 -44.11
C PRO A 499 -1.63 9.82 -43.22
N GLY A 500 -0.78 8.99 -43.82
CA GLY A 500 0.11 8.07 -43.08
C GLY A 500 0.89 8.74 -41.93
N PRO A 501 1.48 9.93 -42.13
CA PRO A 501 2.15 10.67 -41.04
C PRO A 501 1.22 11.07 -39.89
N LEU A 502 -0.02 11.49 -40.18
CA LEU A 502 -1.00 11.87 -39.15
C LEU A 502 -1.51 10.65 -38.38
N ALA A 503 -1.68 9.51 -39.05
CA ALA A 503 -2.04 8.25 -38.39
C ALA A 503 -0.90 7.74 -37.49
N LEU A 504 0.35 7.80 -37.96
CA LEU A 504 1.52 7.48 -37.14
C LEU A 504 1.63 8.41 -35.93
N LEU A 505 1.43 9.71 -36.15
CA LEU A 505 1.44 10.72 -35.09
C LEU A 505 0.34 10.45 -34.05
N GLY A 506 -0.90 10.27 -34.49
CA GLY A 506 -2.07 10.11 -33.61
C GLY A 506 -2.15 8.77 -32.89
N PHE A 507 -1.79 7.66 -33.54
CA PHE A 507 -1.95 6.32 -32.97
C PHE A 507 -0.70 5.75 -32.30
N LEU A 508 0.48 6.29 -32.59
CA LEU A 508 1.73 5.77 -32.02
C LEU A 508 2.53 6.85 -31.31
N VAL A 509 2.91 7.94 -31.98
CA VAL A 509 3.86 8.92 -31.43
C VAL A 509 3.24 9.69 -30.26
N LEU A 510 2.07 10.31 -30.43
CA LEU A 510 1.44 11.10 -29.38
C LEU A 510 1.10 10.25 -28.13
N PRO A 511 0.46 9.06 -28.25
CA PRO A 511 0.18 8.26 -27.07
C PRO A 511 1.45 7.75 -26.41
N LEU A 512 2.46 7.31 -27.18
CA LEU A 512 3.73 6.84 -26.61
C LEU A 512 4.46 7.98 -25.88
N SER A 513 4.56 9.17 -26.49
CA SER A 513 5.17 10.34 -25.86
C SER A 513 4.42 10.76 -24.60
N ALA A 514 3.09 10.77 -24.63
CA ALA A 514 2.27 11.06 -23.45
C ALA A 514 2.48 10.02 -22.33
N SER A 515 2.54 8.73 -22.66
CA SER A 515 2.84 7.67 -21.70
C SER A 515 4.23 7.86 -21.08
N ILE A 516 5.26 8.17 -21.90
CA ILE A 516 6.62 8.42 -21.43
C ILE A 516 6.66 9.63 -20.49
N LEU A 517 6.03 10.74 -20.88
CA LEU A 517 6.00 11.96 -20.07
C LEU A 517 5.30 11.74 -18.73
N ILE A 518 4.12 11.11 -18.74
CA ILE A 518 3.32 10.91 -17.52
C ILE A 518 3.97 9.89 -16.57
N ASN A 519 4.39 8.73 -17.06
CA ASN A 519 5.03 7.71 -16.23
C ASN A 519 6.43 8.15 -15.78
N GLY A 520 7.20 8.75 -16.69
CA GLY A 520 8.56 9.23 -16.44
C GLY A 520 8.60 10.38 -15.44
N TYR A 521 7.66 11.34 -15.53
CA TYR A 521 7.57 12.44 -14.57
C TYR A 521 7.26 11.93 -13.15
N GLN A 522 6.31 11.02 -12.99
CA GLN A 522 5.99 10.42 -11.70
C GLN A 522 7.18 9.64 -11.12
N TYR A 523 7.86 8.85 -11.95
CA TYR A 523 9.07 8.15 -11.53
C TYR A 523 10.17 9.13 -11.12
N TYR A 524 10.42 10.17 -11.91
CA TYR A 524 11.42 11.20 -11.64
C TYR A 524 11.17 11.94 -10.33
N GLN A 525 9.92 12.35 -10.05
CA GLN A 525 9.56 13.02 -8.79
C GLN A 525 9.98 12.20 -7.56
N TRP A 526 9.83 10.88 -7.62
CA TRP A 526 10.27 10.00 -6.55
C TRP A 526 11.79 9.74 -6.59
N ALA A 527 12.35 9.45 -7.76
CA ALA A 527 13.76 9.09 -7.92
C ALA A 527 14.72 10.25 -7.62
N ALA A 528 14.28 11.50 -7.78
CA ALA A 528 15.06 12.68 -7.41
C ALA A 528 15.23 12.83 -5.88
N HIS A 529 14.27 12.34 -5.09
CA HIS A 529 14.24 12.49 -3.63
C HIS A 529 13.79 11.20 -2.91
N PRO A 530 14.53 10.09 -3.04
CA PRO A 530 14.17 8.82 -2.42
C PRO A 530 14.27 8.92 -0.89
N LYS A 531 13.25 8.40 -0.20
CA LYS A 531 13.21 8.32 1.27
C LYS A 531 13.62 6.92 1.74
N TYR A 532 14.16 6.81 2.96
CA TYR A 532 14.65 5.56 3.55
C TYR A 532 14.19 5.39 5.01
N VAL A 533 13.01 5.93 5.33
CA VAL A 533 12.48 6.05 6.70
C VAL A 533 12.31 4.69 7.35
N ILE A 534 11.73 3.70 6.66
CA ILE A 534 11.50 2.38 7.26
C ILE A 534 12.83 1.70 7.60
N ARG A 535 13.80 1.79 6.70
CA ARG A 535 15.13 1.22 6.89
C ARG A 535 15.89 1.92 8.01
N SER A 536 15.83 3.26 8.08
CA SER A 536 16.51 4.02 9.12
C SER A 536 15.94 3.68 10.50
N ILE A 537 14.61 3.58 10.63
CA ILE A 537 13.96 3.13 11.87
C ILE A 537 14.44 1.74 12.24
N SER A 538 14.45 0.79 11.29
CA SER A 538 14.86 -0.59 11.59
C SER A 538 16.28 -0.69 12.15
N ARG A 539 17.22 0.07 11.57
CA ARG A 539 18.61 0.12 12.00
C ARG A 539 18.78 0.85 13.33
N GLU A 540 18.07 1.96 13.51
CA GLU A 540 18.05 2.70 14.77
C GLU A 540 17.66 1.76 15.90
N LEU A 541 16.52 1.06 15.78
CA LEU A 541 16.06 0.10 16.78
C LEU A 541 17.09 -0.99 17.06
N GLY A 542 17.73 -1.53 16.01
CA GLY A 542 18.78 -2.53 16.15
C GLY A 542 20.01 -2.06 16.93
N SER A 543 20.25 -0.74 16.99
CA SER A 543 21.35 -0.14 17.75
C SER A 543 20.95 0.37 19.14
N THR A 544 19.66 0.70 19.34
CA THR A 544 19.18 1.33 20.56
C THR A 544 18.52 0.35 21.53
N LEU A 545 17.97 -0.77 21.03
CA LEU A 545 17.34 -1.79 21.83
C LEU A 545 18.22 -3.04 21.92
N HIS A 546 18.04 -3.81 23.00
CA HIS A 546 18.75 -5.08 23.22
C HIS A 546 17.74 -6.22 23.35
N HIS A 547 17.88 -7.25 22.51
CA HIS A 547 17.06 -8.48 22.53
C HIS A 547 15.53 -8.27 22.60
N ALA A 548 15.04 -7.12 22.12
CA ALA A 548 13.64 -6.73 22.24
C ALA A 548 12.68 -7.69 21.50
N PHE A 549 11.49 -7.79 22.10
CA PHE A 549 10.29 -8.34 21.50
C PHE A 549 9.32 -7.19 21.27
N ILE A 550 9.10 -6.86 20.00
CA ILE A 550 8.34 -5.70 19.56
C ILE A 550 7.02 -6.17 18.96
N ALA A 551 5.90 -5.81 19.56
CA ALA A 551 4.57 -6.17 19.06
C ALA A 551 3.91 -5.02 18.30
N GLY A 552 3.16 -5.35 17.25
CA GLY A 552 2.41 -4.39 16.44
C GLY A 552 2.22 -4.87 15.00
N LEU A 553 1.31 -4.24 14.27
CA LEU A 553 1.03 -4.52 12.86
C LEU A 553 2.26 -4.19 11.99
N GLY A 554 2.93 -3.08 12.27
CA GLY A 554 4.16 -2.66 11.57
C GLY A 554 5.44 -3.34 12.06
N ALA A 555 5.40 -4.09 13.17
CA ALA A 555 6.58 -4.61 13.85
C ALA A 555 7.46 -5.52 12.96
N PRO A 556 6.92 -6.44 12.13
CA PRO A 556 7.75 -7.25 11.24
C PRO A 556 8.61 -6.45 10.29
N MET A 557 8.10 -5.31 9.80
CA MET A 557 8.81 -4.47 8.86
C MET A 557 9.94 -3.69 9.52
N ILE A 558 9.67 -3.04 10.66
CA ILE A 558 10.70 -2.29 11.39
C ILE A 558 11.73 -3.22 12.06
N CYS A 559 11.48 -4.52 12.16
CA CYS A 559 12.48 -5.49 12.61
C CYS A 559 13.29 -6.11 11.46
N LEU A 560 13.03 -5.78 10.20
CA LEU A 560 13.59 -6.51 9.06
C LEU A 560 15.13 -6.47 9.00
N GLU A 561 15.77 -5.34 9.31
CA GLU A 561 17.24 -5.21 9.30
C GLU A 561 17.88 -5.26 10.71
N ASN A 562 17.20 -5.84 11.71
CA ASN A 562 17.77 -6.05 13.05
C ASN A 562 17.48 -7.46 13.58
N THR A 563 17.93 -7.77 14.79
CA THR A 563 17.82 -9.10 15.44
C THR A 563 16.72 -9.19 16.48
N HIS A 564 15.85 -8.17 16.58
CA HIS A 564 14.70 -8.19 17.49
C HIS A 564 13.62 -9.17 17.02
N ARG A 565 12.84 -9.67 17.97
CA ARG A 565 11.69 -10.52 17.66
C ARG A 565 10.48 -9.64 17.39
N ALA A 566 9.96 -9.71 16.18
CA ALA A 566 8.70 -9.06 15.86
C ALA A 566 7.54 -9.97 16.26
N LEU A 567 6.46 -9.39 16.78
CA LEU A 567 5.20 -10.06 17.04
C LEU A 567 4.11 -9.34 16.24
N HIS A 568 3.66 -9.96 15.15
CA HIS A 568 2.65 -9.40 14.25
C HIS A 568 1.26 -9.57 14.86
N VAL A 569 0.65 -8.46 15.29
CA VAL A 569 -0.58 -8.48 16.09
C VAL A 569 -1.54 -7.40 15.62
N PHE A 570 -2.79 -7.80 15.39
CA PHE A 570 -3.89 -6.87 15.11
C PHE A 570 -5.24 -7.49 15.49
N ASP A 571 -6.30 -6.69 15.55
CA ASP A 571 -7.61 -7.17 15.94
C ASP A 571 -8.13 -8.31 15.05
N ASN A 572 -8.74 -9.31 15.69
CA ASN A 572 -9.22 -10.55 15.09
C ASN A 572 -8.20 -11.32 14.22
N PHE A 573 -6.91 -11.07 14.42
CA PHE A 573 -5.83 -11.83 13.80
C PHE A 573 -5.50 -13.10 14.61
N PHE A 574 -4.30 -13.66 14.47
CA PHE A 574 -3.93 -14.98 15.05
C PHE A 574 -3.73 -14.96 16.57
N ASN A 575 -2.93 -14.03 17.06
CA ASN A 575 -2.42 -13.94 18.44
C ASN A 575 -3.05 -12.79 19.26
N TYR A 576 -4.12 -12.23 18.72
CA TYR A 576 -4.74 -10.99 19.18
C TYR A 576 -5.40 -11.05 20.57
N ARG A 577 -5.48 -12.20 21.25
CA ARG A 577 -6.12 -12.34 22.58
C ARG A 577 -5.11 -12.54 23.73
N THR A 578 -3.98 -13.16 23.45
CA THR A 578 -3.06 -13.67 24.49
C THR A 578 -1.64 -13.15 24.32
N ILE A 579 -1.46 -12.04 23.58
CA ILE A 579 -0.12 -11.53 23.23
C ILE A 579 0.76 -11.30 24.47
N PHE A 580 0.25 -10.62 25.50
CA PHE A 580 0.98 -10.32 26.73
C PHE A 580 1.11 -11.50 27.70
N THR A 581 0.28 -12.54 27.56
CA THR A 581 0.34 -13.72 28.44
C THR A 581 1.19 -14.85 27.85
N ARG A 582 1.22 -14.96 26.51
CA ARG A 582 1.95 -16.00 25.80
C ARG A 582 3.36 -15.56 25.38
N TYR A 583 3.55 -14.28 25.09
CA TYR A 583 4.80 -13.75 24.57
C TYR A 583 5.35 -12.64 25.46
N ARG A 584 6.68 -12.54 25.49
CA ARG A 584 7.41 -11.57 26.32
C ARG A 584 7.44 -10.21 25.62
N VAL A 585 6.34 -9.46 25.64
CA VAL A 585 6.29 -8.15 24.97
C VAL A 585 7.11 -7.13 25.75
N THR A 586 8.22 -6.67 25.17
CA THR A 586 9.07 -5.60 25.75
C THR A 586 8.72 -4.22 25.22
N HIS A 587 8.28 -4.15 23.95
CA HIS A 587 7.98 -2.90 23.26
C HIS A 587 6.75 -3.06 22.38
N LEU A 588 6.05 -1.96 22.14
CA LEU A 588 4.93 -1.87 21.22
C LEU A 588 5.24 -0.84 20.14
N PHE A 589 5.02 -1.17 18.88
CA PHE A 589 5.14 -0.26 17.75
C PHE A 589 3.80 -0.14 17.04
N MET A 590 3.07 0.93 17.32
CA MET A 590 1.66 1.08 16.94
C MET A 590 1.43 2.33 16.13
N GLY A 591 0.62 2.25 15.07
CA GLY A 591 0.23 3.42 14.28
C GLY A 591 -1.12 4.02 14.66
N ASP A 592 -1.29 5.32 14.47
CA ASP A 592 -2.64 5.92 14.37
C ASP A 592 -3.41 5.35 13.17
N TYR A 593 -2.65 5.01 12.13
CA TYR A 593 -3.12 4.25 11.00
C TYR A 593 -3.87 2.97 11.45
N ASN A 594 -5.10 2.79 10.99
CA ASN A 594 -6.03 1.70 11.38
C ASN A 594 -6.49 1.68 12.85
N GLN A 595 -6.34 2.78 13.60
CA GLN A 595 -6.75 2.88 15.01
C GLN A 595 -6.08 1.80 15.89
N GLU A 596 -4.83 1.44 15.59
CA GLU A 596 -4.12 0.37 16.28
C GLU A 596 -3.90 0.71 17.76
N VAL A 597 -3.52 1.95 18.06
CA VAL A 597 -3.34 2.43 19.44
C VAL A 597 -4.61 2.22 20.27
N GLU A 598 -5.78 2.60 19.73
CA GLU A 598 -7.06 2.45 20.42
C GLU A 598 -7.43 0.97 20.62
N PHE A 599 -7.12 0.11 19.65
CA PHE A 599 -7.27 -1.34 19.81
C PHE A 599 -6.49 -1.87 21.02
N TYR A 600 -5.24 -1.46 21.19
CA TYR A 600 -4.42 -1.91 22.32
C TYR A 600 -4.94 -1.38 23.66
N TYR A 601 -5.34 -0.10 23.75
CA TYR A 601 -5.91 0.45 24.99
C TYR A 601 -7.23 -0.22 25.38
N ARG A 602 -8.12 -0.43 24.40
CA ARG A 602 -9.41 -1.09 24.64
C ARG A 602 -9.23 -2.54 25.08
N LYS A 603 -8.30 -3.26 24.46
CA LYS A 603 -8.15 -4.72 24.66
C LYS A 603 -7.18 -5.11 25.77
N PHE A 604 -6.12 -4.34 25.94
CA PHE A 604 -5.00 -4.61 26.84
C PHE A 604 -4.79 -3.44 27.80
N SER A 605 -5.88 -2.95 28.39
CA SER A 605 -5.86 -1.77 29.27
C SER A 605 -4.87 -1.88 30.42
N TYR A 606 -4.75 -3.07 31.05
CA TYR A 606 -3.80 -3.27 32.15
C TYR A 606 -2.32 -3.13 31.70
N PRO A 607 -1.83 -3.87 30.69
CA PRO A 607 -0.49 -3.61 30.13
C PRO A 607 -0.31 -2.16 29.69
N MET A 608 -1.29 -1.59 28.98
CA MET A 608 -1.18 -0.24 28.43
C MET A 608 -1.11 0.86 29.49
N ARG A 609 -1.67 0.68 30.70
CA ARG A 609 -1.47 1.60 31.83
C ARG A 609 -0.01 1.71 32.27
N ARG A 610 0.82 0.71 31.93
CA ARG A 610 2.24 0.65 32.29
C ARG A 610 3.16 1.01 31.12
N ALA A 611 2.62 1.11 29.91
CA ALA A 611 3.36 1.46 28.71
C ALA A 611 3.90 2.90 28.81
N THR A 612 5.17 3.07 28.47
CA THR A 612 5.84 4.38 28.48
C THR A 612 6.13 4.77 27.04
N LEU A 613 5.63 5.93 26.60
CA LEU A 613 5.96 6.41 25.26
C LEU A 613 7.44 6.76 25.20
N TRP A 614 8.18 6.10 24.32
CA TRP A 614 9.62 6.31 24.18
C TRP A 614 9.95 7.20 23.00
N LYS A 615 9.32 6.99 21.83
CA LYS A 615 9.56 7.79 20.63
C LYS A 615 8.38 7.79 19.67
N VAL A 616 8.24 8.87 18.89
CA VAL A 616 7.24 9.01 17.82
C VAL A 616 7.94 9.08 16.46
N TYR A 617 7.45 8.33 15.49
CA TYR A 617 7.96 8.27 14.12
C TYR A 617 6.90 8.73 13.12
N PRO A 618 7.14 9.80 12.35
CA PRO A 618 6.25 10.18 11.26
C PRO A 618 6.47 9.25 10.06
N ILE A 619 5.45 8.45 9.71
CA ILE A 619 5.48 7.54 8.56
C ILE A 619 4.19 7.73 7.77
N ARG A 620 4.32 8.08 6.49
CA ARG A 620 3.20 8.11 5.53
C ARG A 620 1.99 8.91 6.03
N GLU A 621 2.23 10.19 6.35
CA GLU A 621 1.18 11.11 6.83
C GLU A 621 0.47 10.63 8.11
N SER A 622 1.10 9.73 8.86
CA SER A 622 0.61 9.17 10.12
C SER A 622 1.75 9.10 11.15
N HIS A 623 1.40 8.93 12.41
CA HIS A 623 2.35 8.78 13.51
C HIS A 623 2.38 7.34 13.99
N PHE A 624 3.59 6.85 14.24
CA PHE A 624 3.86 5.56 14.85
C PHE A 624 4.56 5.75 16.19
N TYR A 625 4.05 5.09 17.20
CA TYR A 625 4.48 5.25 18.58
C TYR A 625 5.22 4.00 19.02
N LEU A 626 6.43 4.21 19.53
CA LEU A 626 7.20 3.18 20.19
C LEU A 626 7.02 3.32 21.69
N TYR A 627 6.35 2.34 22.29
CA TYR A 627 6.19 2.25 23.73
C TYR A 627 7.13 1.21 24.32
N SER A 628 7.73 1.51 25.46
CA SER A 628 8.45 0.56 26.31
C SER A 628 7.52 0.00 27.39
N MET A 629 7.60 -1.31 27.61
CA MET A 629 6.85 -2.05 28.64
C MET A 629 7.73 -2.44 29.83
N VAL A 630 9.03 -2.14 29.74
CA VAL A 630 10.10 -2.63 30.65
C VAL A 630 10.71 -1.50 31.48
N GLU A 631 10.19 -0.28 31.37
CA GLU A 631 10.65 0.84 32.19
C GLU A 631 10.47 0.54 33.69
N PRO A 632 11.46 0.86 34.54
CA PRO A 632 11.36 0.71 35.99
C PRO A 632 10.13 1.39 36.58
N SER A 633 9.59 0.83 37.68
CA SER A 633 8.41 1.37 38.34
C SER A 633 8.56 1.45 39.86
N VAL A 634 7.94 2.47 40.45
CA VAL A 634 7.75 2.56 41.89
C VAL A 634 6.52 1.72 42.28
N GLU A 635 6.76 0.60 42.96
CA GLU A 635 5.73 -0.35 43.40
C GLU A 635 5.05 0.09 44.69
N LYS A 636 5.79 0.76 45.58
CA LYS A 636 5.29 1.23 46.88
C LYS A 636 6.06 2.47 47.33
N ILE A 637 5.35 3.34 48.03
CA ILE A 637 5.90 4.53 48.71
C ILE A 637 5.57 4.37 50.19
N GLN A 638 6.57 4.49 51.05
CA GLN A 638 6.41 4.46 52.51
C GLN A 638 7.00 5.75 53.08
N VAL A 639 6.24 6.47 53.91
CA VAL A 639 6.69 7.70 54.58
C VAL A 639 6.84 7.38 56.07
N ALA A 640 8.00 7.71 56.66
CA ALA A 640 8.27 7.41 58.06
C ALA A 640 7.41 8.28 59.00
N PRO A 641 6.86 7.73 60.11
CA PRO A 641 6.17 8.52 61.12
C PRO A 641 7.15 9.19 62.12
N PRO A 642 6.88 10.43 62.57
CA PRO A 642 5.75 11.26 62.18
C PRO A 642 6.02 11.94 60.83
N ALA A 643 5.02 11.94 59.94
CA ALA A 643 5.10 12.60 58.63
C ALA A 643 5.13 14.15 58.72
N SER A 644 5.46 14.69 59.89
CA SER A 644 5.42 16.12 60.25
C SER A 644 6.80 16.73 60.57
N SER A 645 7.89 15.95 60.51
CA SER A 645 9.26 16.41 60.76
C SER A 645 10.08 16.60 59.48
N SER A 646 10.93 17.63 59.44
CA SER A 646 12.04 17.76 58.47
C SER A 646 13.32 17.23 59.12
N PRO A 647 14.15 16.42 58.43
CA PRO A 647 13.99 16.00 57.04
C PRO A 647 12.91 14.92 56.87
N LEU A 648 12.26 14.90 55.71
CA LEU A 648 11.23 13.92 55.36
C LEU A 648 11.90 12.61 54.90
N GLU A 649 11.67 11.52 55.64
CA GLU A 649 12.16 10.19 55.29
C GLU A 649 11.12 9.39 54.50
N VAL A 650 11.51 8.94 53.30
CA VAL A 650 10.67 8.22 52.36
C VAL A 650 11.40 7.00 51.83
N THR A 651 10.81 5.82 51.97
CA THR A 651 11.32 4.59 51.36
C THR A 651 10.53 4.25 50.10
N LEU A 652 11.23 4.10 48.99
CA LEU A 652 10.67 3.73 47.69
C LEU A 652 10.97 2.27 47.38
N SER A 653 9.93 1.45 47.14
CA SER A 653 10.11 0.09 46.61
C SER A 653 10.14 0.17 45.08
N ILE A 654 11.30 -0.01 44.47
CA ILE A 654 11.51 0.16 43.03
C ILE A 654 11.72 -1.19 42.37
N LYS A 655 11.00 -1.43 41.28
CA LYS A 655 11.08 -2.65 40.48
C LYS A 655 11.77 -2.40 39.15
N ASN A 656 12.77 -3.23 38.84
CA ASN A 656 13.21 -3.39 37.46
C ASN A 656 12.20 -4.25 36.70
N ASN A 657 11.57 -3.71 35.66
CA ASN A 657 10.62 -4.46 34.84
C ASN A 657 11.29 -5.20 33.67
N GLU A 658 12.59 -5.00 33.48
CA GLU A 658 13.39 -5.75 32.52
C GLU A 658 13.66 -7.16 33.02
N LEU A 659 13.55 -8.12 32.10
CA LEU A 659 13.64 -9.55 32.41
C LEU A 659 15.07 -10.09 32.34
N THR A 660 15.90 -9.50 31.48
CA THR A 660 17.24 -10.02 31.16
C THR A 660 18.36 -9.13 31.63
N ASP A 661 18.17 -7.82 31.57
CA ASP A 661 19.25 -6.85 31.75
C ASP A 661 19.12 -6.10 33.08
N PRO A 662 20.24 -5.91 33.81
CA PRO A 662 20.25 -5.02 34.96
C PRO A 662 19.98 -3.58 34.50
N ARG A 663 19.39 -2.78 35.37
CA ARG A 663 19.14 -1.35 35.11
C ARG A 663 19.67 -0.48 36.23
N GLU A 664 20.30 0.62 35.83
CA GLU A 664 20.63 1.72 36.71
C GLU A 664 19.50 2.75 36.65
N VAL A 665 18.99 3.14 37.82
CA VAL A 665 17.89 4.11 37.95
C VAL A 665 18.26 5.15 38.98
N HIS A 666 17.78 6.38 38.79
CA HIS A 666 17.94 7.43 39.77
C HIS A 666 16.60 7.66 40.48
N ALA A 667 16.51 7.21 41.72
CA ALA A 667 15.32 7.26 42.54
C ALA A 667 15.19 8.61 43.24
N GLY A 668 14.02 9.22 43.19
CA GLY A 668 13.75 10.48 43.87
C GLY A 668 12.27 10.66 44.22
N TRP A 669 11.98 11.67 45.02
CA TRP A 669 10.63 12.17 45.21
C TRP A 669 10.57 13.69 45.06
N VAL A 670 9.37 14.18 44.70
CA VAL A 670 9.04 15.59 44.59
C VAL A 670 7.82 15.90 45.44
N LEU A 671 7.83 17.06 46.10
CA LEU A 671 6.72 17.59 46.89
C LEU A 671 6.09 18.76 46.18
N HIS A 672 4.77 18.68 46.02
CA HIS A 672 3.95 19.71 45.40
C HIS A 672 3.13 20.43 46.46
N PRO A 673 3.31 21.75 46.65
CA PRO A 673 2.55 22.54 47.61
C PRO A 673 1.04 22.52 47.29
N LEU A 674 0.19 22.32 48.29
CA LEU A 674 -1.28 22.45 48.16
C LEU A 674 -1.76 23.85 48.56
N ASP A 675 -0.98 24.60 49.34
CA ASP A 675 -1.34 25.92 49.84
C ASP A 675 -0.62 27.01 49.02
N ALA A 676 -1.36 28.05 48.62
CA ALA A 676 -0.90 29.14 47.73
C ALA A 676 0.24 30.05 48.30
N GLY A 677 0.89 29.65 49.38
CA GLY A 677 2.04 30.35 49.99
C GLY A 677 3.18 29.43 50.45
N SER A 678 3.16 28.13 50.10
CA SER A 678 4.08 27.11 50.63
C SER A 678 5.38 26.87 49.82
N GLY A 679 5.79 27.85 48.99
CA GLY A 679 7.10 27.85 48.30
C GLY A 679 7.18 27.02 47.02
N ASP A 680 8.35 27.02 46.39
CA ASP A 680 8.65 26.31 45.14
C ASP A 680 8.67 24.77 45.30
N ILE A 681 8.56 24.06 44.18
CA ILE A 681 8.64 22.59 44.10
C ILE A 681 9.94 22.10 44.77
N THR A 682 9.82 21.26 45.81
CA THR A 682 10.98 20.65 46.48
C THR A 682 11.25 19.26 45.90
N VAL A 683 12.47 19.03 45.40
CA VAL A 683 12.90 17.76 44.79
C VAL A 683 14.05 17.17 45.60
N THR A 684 14.00 15.88 45.92
CA THR A 684 15.17 15.21 46.52
C THR A 684 16.33 15.13 45.55
N THR A 685 17.54 15.14 46.09
CA THR A 685 18.71 14.65 45.37
C THR A 685 18.48 13.19 44.94
N PRO A 686 18.42 12.89 43.63
CA PRO A 686 18.17 11.53 43.17
C PRO A 686 19.30 10.58 43.54
N SER A 687 18.99 9.43 44.13
CA SER A 687 19.98 8.40 44.47
C SER A 687 20.12 7.38 43.34
N PRO A 688 21.33 7.07 42.85
CA PRO A 688 21.53 6.00 41.88
C PRO A 688 21.31 4.63 42.53
N VAL A 689 20.59 3.76 41.84
CA VAL A 689 20.24 2.41 42.29
C VAL A 689 20.44 1.46 41.12
N SER A 690 21.34 0.50 41.30
CA SER A 690 21.48 -0.63 40.38
C SER A 690 20.53 -1.74 40.80
N LEU A 691 19.71 -2.20 39.86
CA LEU A 691 18.71 -3.25 40.03
C LEU A 691 18.99 -4.40 39.09
N LYS A 692 19.04 -5.62 39.62
CA LYS A 692 19.06 -6.87 38.85
C LYS A 692 17.74 -7.05 38.08
N PRO A 693 17.71 -7.93 37.07
CA PRO A 693 16.47 -8.22 36.34
C PRO A 693 15.35 -8.68 37.29
N LEU A 694 14.15 -8.10 37.12
CA LEU A 694 12.96 -8.31 37.95
C LEU A 694 13.11 -7.99 39.46
N GLU A 695 14.24 -7.44 39.90
CA GLU A 695 14.48 -7.12 41.31
C GLU A 695 13.53 -6.03 41.79
N ILE A 696 13.03 -6.20 43.02
CA ILE A 696 12.37 -5.14 43.79
C ILE A 696 13.32 -4.78 44.93
N ARG A 697 13.68 -3.50 45.03
CA ARG A 697 14.59 -3.00 46.06
C ARG A 697 13.99 -1.80 46.75
N ASP A 698 14.09 -1.80 48.08
CA ASP A 698 13.72 -0.65 48.91
C ASP A 698 14.88 0.34 48.97
N VAL A 699 14.56 1.61 48.70
CA VAL A 699 15.52 2.71 48.59
C VAL A 699 15.10 3.81 49.55
N PRO A 700 15.79 3.97 50.70
CA PRO A 700 15.52 5.05 51.63
C PRO A 700 16.07 6.37 51.07
N LEU A 701 15.26 7.41 51.11
CA LEU A 701 15.58 8.77 50.67
C LEU A 701 15.19 9.76 51.77
N SER A 702 16.02 10.77 51.98
CA SER A 702 15.78 11.84 52.94
C SER A 702 16.01 13.19 52.27
N GLY A 703 15.20 14.19 52.61
CA GLY A 703 15.30 15.55 52.05
C GLY A 703 14.74 16.59 53.01
N GLU A 704 15.36 17.76 53.04
CA GLU A 704 14.86 18.91 53.79
C GLU A 704 13.62 19.48 53.11
N VAL A 705 12.60 19.79 53.91
CA VAL A 705 11.32 20.25 53.39
C VAL A 705 10.78 21.42 54.22
N PRO A 706 10.40 22.55 53.59
CA PRO A 706 9.77 23.66 54.29
C PRO A 706 8.42 23.27 54.93
N PRO A 707 7.97 23.95 55.99
CA PRO A 707 6.63 23.78 56.53
C PRO A 707 5.54 24.04 55.48
N GLY A 708 4.51 23.20 55.46
CA GLY A 708 3.42 23.29 54.47
C GLY A 708 2.68 21.97 54.27
N THR A 709 1.62 22.02 53.47
CA THR A 709 0.89 20.82 53.04
C THR A 709 1.27 20.48 51.60
N TYR A 710 1.70 19.24 51.37
CA TYR A 710 2.24 18.81 50.08
C TYR A 710 1.58 17.52 49.57
N ARG A 711 1.59 17.33 48.26
CA ARG A 711 1.47 16.00 47.64
C ARG A 711 2.83 15.46 47.25
N LEU A 712 3.08 14.21 47.58
CA LEU A 712 4.31 13.52 47.23
C LEU A 712 4.16 12.68 45.96
N MET A 713 5.08 12.84 45.03
CA MET A 713 5.27 11.93 43.90
C MET A 713 6.66 11.32 43.95
N ALA A 714 6.75 10.01 43.92
CA ALA A 714 8.00 9.28 43.75
C ALA A 714 8.27 8.99 42.27
N PHE A 715 9.52 9.05 41.83
CA PHE A 715 9.90 8.85 40.45
C PHE A 715 11.23 8.09 40.29
N THR A 716 11.47 7.62 39.07
CA THR A 716 12.76 7.11 38.61
C THR A 716 13.17 7.89 37.36
N LEU A 717 14.36 8.52 37.39
CA LEU A 717 14.93 9.22 36.23
C LEU A 717 15.65 8.22 35.29
N PRO A 718 15.79 8.55 33.99
CA PRO A 718 15.57 9.87 33.38
C PRO A 718 14.12 10.16 32.93
N SER A 719 13.77 11.44 32.88
CA SER A 719 12.61 11.93 32.14
C SER A 719 12.80 11.64 30.65
N TYR A 720 11.75 11.28 29.93
CA TYR A 720 11.83 11.15 28.47
C TYR A 720 11.35 12.43 27.79
N GLN A 721 11.93 12.70 26.62
CA GLN A 721 11.66 13.89 25.84
C GLN A 721 10.96 13.53 24.52
N ASN A 722 9.86 14.23 24.21
CA ASN A 722 9.23 14.20 22.90
C ASN A 722 9.32 15.59 22.24
N ILE A 723 9.51 15.63 20.92
CA ILE A 723 9.49 16.87 20.14
C ILE A 723 8.45 16.73 19.04
N PHE A 724 7.59 17.74 18.92
CA PHE A 724 6.56 17.84 17.89
C PHE A 724 6.79 19.12 17.09
N GLU A 725 7.13 18.98 15.81
CA GLU A 725 7.22 20.12 14.89
C GLU A 725 5.82 20.68 14.66
N ALA A 726 5.66 21.99 14.79
CA ALA A 726 4.36 22.63 14.81
C ALA A 726 3.61 22.41 13.49
N GLU A 727 4.31 22.48 12.36
CA GLU A 727 3.75 22.30 11.00
C GLU A 727 3.31 20.85 10.68
N LEU A 728 3.62 19.89 11.56
CA LEU A 728 3.16 18.50 11.45
C LEU A 728 1.99 18.17 12.39
N LEU A 729 1.64 19.09 13.30
CA LEU A 729 0.47 18.97 14.17
C LEU A 729 -0.81 19.40 13.45
N SER A 730 -1.94 19.43 14.15
CA SER A 730 -3.21 19.90 13.59
C SER A 730 -3.35 21.41 13.75
N HIS A 731 -4.02 22.06 12.81
CA HIS A 731 -4.17 23.52 12.75
C HIS A 731 -5.59 23.91 12.37
N LEU A 732 -6.11 25.01 12.94
CA LEU A 732 -7.38 25.60 12.52
C LEU A 732 -7.18 26.90 11.73
N ILE A 733 -6.15 27.67 12.09
CA ILE A 733 -5.81 28.97 11.49
C ILE A 733 -4.31 29.09 11.25
N GLY A 734 -3.92 29.98 10.35
CA GLY A 734 -2.52 30.20 9.97
C GLY A 734 -2.10 29.44 8.71
N GLU A 735 -0.83 29.57 8.36
CA GLU A 735 -0.24 28.94 7.19
C GLU A 735 1.20 28.48 7.45
N LYS A 736 1.60 27.41 6.78
CA LYS A 736 2.98 26.93 6.79
C LYS A 736 3.90 27.93 6.10
N GLN A 737 4.98 28.35 6.76
CA GLN A 737 5.97 29.25 6.19
C GLN A 737 7.38 28.67 6.27
N LYS A 738 8.19 28.88 5.23
CA LYS A 738 9.63 28.60 5.29
C LYS A 738 10.32 29.58 6.23
N ASP A 739 11.07 29.05 7.18
CA ASP A 739 11.81 29.83 8.17
C ASP A 739 13.12 29.13 8.49
N ARG A 740 14.26 29.75 8.17
CA ARG A 740 15.59 29.11 8.34
C ARG A 740 16.00 28.93 9.81
N GLU A 741 15.36 29.65 10.73
CA GLU A 741 15.67 29.61 12.17
C GLU A 741 14.80 28.62 12.94
N ALA A 742 13.80 28.05 12.26
CA ALA A 742 12.96 26.96 12.76
C ALA A 742 13.71 25.62 12.72
N SER A 743 13.43 24.70 13.64
CA SER A 743 14.13 23.42 13.77
C SER A 743 14.05 22.56 12.52
N ASN A 744 12.94 22.64 11.79
CA ASN A 744 12.73 21.91 10.53
C ASN A 744 12.81 22.79 9.28
N GLY A 745 13.32 24.02 9.40
CA GLY A 745 13.37 24.99 8.28
C GLY A 745 12.00 25.55 7.87
N GLU A 746 10.96 25.23 8.64
CA GLU A 746 9.57 25.62 8.43
C GLU A 746 8.92 25.88 9.80
N ALA A 747 7.98 26.84 9.86
CA ALA A 747 7.20 27.16 11.04
C ALA A 747 5.73 27.40 10.67
N TRP A 748 4.84 27.31 11.64
CA TRP A 748 3.44 27.68 11.46
C TRP A 748 3.22 29.15 11.80
N LYS A 749 2.87 29.98 10.81
CA LYS A 749 2.66 31.42 10.99
C LYS A 749 1.17 31.73 11.09
N VAL A 750 0.81 32.57 12.06
CA VAL A 750 -0.48 33.28 12.08
C VAL A 750 -0.23 34.78 11.97
N ARG A 751 -1.05 35.48 11.18
CA ARG A 751 -0.90 36.93 10.94
C ARG A 751 -1.69 37.74 11.95
N GLY A 752 -1.08 38.80 12.47
CA GLY A 752 -1.72 39.79 13.34
C GLY A 752 -2.50 40.82 12.54
N ASP A 753 -3.70 40.48 12.09
CA ASP A 753 -4.58 41.37 11.33
C ASP A 753 -5.71 41.99 12.17
N GLY A 754 -5.71 41.73 13.49
CA GLY A 754 -6.75 42.17 14.43
C GLY A 754 -8.10 41.43 14.31
N GLN A 755 -8.26 40.51 13.36
CA GLN A 755 -9.51 39.78 13.10
C GLN A 755 -9.37 38.27 13.32
N THR A 756 -8.21 37.71 13.00
CA THR A 756 -7.92 36.28 13.06
C THR A 756 -7.69 35.84 14.51
N SER A 757 -8.58 35.01 15.05
CA SER A 757 -8.40 34.35 16.36
C SER A 757 -8.87 32.90 16.32
N GLY A 758 -8.20 32.04 17.10
CA GLY A 758 -8.50 30.61 17.15
C GLY A 758 -7.28 29.77 17.48
N TYR A 759 -7.39 28.45 17.39
CA TYR A 759 -6.27 27.54 17.63
C TYR A 759 -5.35 27.47 16.42
N ALA A 760 -4.15 28.02 16.57
CA ALA A 760 -3.11 27.97 15.57
C ALA A 760 -2.58 26.54 15.41
N VAL A 761 -2.26 25.88 16.53
CA VAL A 761 -1.69 24.53 16.61
C VAL A 761 -2.38 23.76 17.74
N TYR A 762 -2.69 22.48 17.53
CA TYR A 762 -3.18 21.55 18.54
C TYR A 762 -2.83 20.08 18.22
N GLY A 763 -2.88 19.21 19.22
CA GLY A 763 -2.47 17.80 19.15
C GLY A 763 -1.30 17.52 20.10
N PRO A 764 -0.65 16.34 20.08
CA PRO A 764 -0.88 15.17 19.21
C PRO A 764 -1.89 14.15 19.75
N TYR A 765 -2.63 14.44 20.84
CA TYR A 765 -3.60 13.50 21.44
C TYR A 765 -2.96 12.24 22.03
N LEU A 766 -1.78 12.39 22.61
CA LEU A 766 -0.99 11.29 23.17
C LEU A 766 -1.36 10.98 24.61
N ARG A 767 -1.46 9.69 24.95
CA ARG A 767 -1.72 9.28 26.34
C ARG A 767 -0.43 9.19 27.15
N TYR A 768 -0.39 9.93 28.25
CA TYR A 768 0.69 9.91 29.24
C TYR A 768 0.21 9.19 30.51
N PRO A 769 1.08 8.46 31.24
CA PRO A 769 0.74 7.89 32.54
C PRO A 769 0.77 8.98 33.63
N ALA A 770 0.59 8.59 34.90
CA ALA A 770 0.80 9.51 36.01
C ALA A 770 2.26 9.99 36.07
N GLY A 771 2.46 11.28 36.36
CA GLY A 771 3.79 11.89 36.36
C GLY A 771 3.79 13.41 36.34
N HIS A 772 4.97 13.99 36.18
CA HIS A 772 5.20 15.43 36.00
C HIS A 772 5.51 15.73 34.54
N LEU A 773 4.86 16.76 34.01
CA LEU A 773 4.89 17.13 32.60
C LEU A 773 5.35 18.59 32.48
N ARG A 774 6.41 18.83 31.71
CA ARG A 774 6.89 20.16 31.33
C ARG A 774 6.82 20.29 29.81
N VAL A 775 6.15 21.32 29.34
CA VAL A 775 5.92 21.55 27.92
C VAL A 775 6.52 22.90 27.54
N PHE A 776 7.46 22.87 26.62
CA PHE A 776 8.14 24.03 26.09
C PHE A 776 7.61 24.33 24.70
N PHE A 777 6.97 25.47 24.55
CA PHE A 777 6.52 25.97 23.27
C PHE A 777 7.59 26.91 22.72
N ARG A 778 8.15 26.60 21.54
CA ARG A 778 9.11 27.49 20.87
C ARG A 778 8.36 28.41 19.91
N LEU A 779 8.24 29.68 20.25
CA LEU A 779 7.54 30.70 19.45
C LEU A 779 8.41 31.93 19.19
N LYS A 780 8.04 32.73 18.19
CA LYS A 780 8.48 34.12 18.06
C LYS A 780 7.33 35.03 17.67
N THR A 781 7.47 36.32 17.95
CA THR A 781 6.51 37.36 17.57
C THR A 781 7.17 38.51 16.81
N SER A 782 6.42 39.20 15.94
CA SER A 782 6.91 40.41 15.27
C SER A 782 6.95 41.64 16.18
N ASP A 783 6.20 41.65 17.29
CA ASP A 783 6.13 42.79 18.20
C ASP A 783 6.25 42.31 19.64
N ASN A 784 7.37 42.62 20.29
CA ASN A 784 7.64 42.27 21.67
C ASN A 784 7.33 43.39 22.68
N THR A 785 6.58 44.42 22.26
CA THR A 785 6.24 45.57 23.11
C THR A 785 4.81 45.51 23.66
N LEU A 786 3.98 44.61 23.13
CA LEU A 786 2.58 44.47 23.52
C LEU A 786 2.41 43.85 24.91
N ASP A 787 1.76 44.56 25.83
CA ASP A 787 1.44 44.07 27.18
C ASP A 787 0.10 43.31 27.27
N GLN A 788 -0.69 43.33 26.19
CA GLN A 788 -1.90 42.52 26.07
C GLN A 788 -1.56 41.10 25.57
N PRO A 789 -2.36 40.06 25.91
CA PRO A 789 -2.15 38.71 25.41
C PRO A 789 -2.19 38.65 23.88
N ILE A 790 -1.15 38.05 23.28
CA ILE A 790 -1.01 37.81 21.84
C ILE A 790 -1.31 36.35 21.47
N ALA A 791 -1.09 35.44 22.41
CA ALA A 791 -1.43 34.03 22.31
C ALA A 791 -1.65 33.42 23.71
N GLN A 792 -2.27 32.26 23.78
CA GLN A 792 -2.33 31.41 24.96
C GLN A 792 -1.78 30.04 24.60
N VAL A 793 -0.90 29.52 25.46
CA VAL A 793 -0.41 28.15 25.38
C VAL A 793 -1.00 27.33 26.50
N ASP A 794 -1.47 26.13 26.20
CA ASP A 794 -2.12 25.29 27.20
C ASP A 794 -1.91 23.79 26.98
N ILE A 795 -2.11 23.05 28.08
CA ILE A 795 -2.11 21.60 28.14
C ILE A 795 -3.55 21.17 28.46
N ALA A 796 -4.21 20.51 27.53
CA ALA A 796 -5.56 19.99 27.74
C ALA A 796 -5.59 18.46 27.71
N ALA A 797 -6.58 17.90 28.39
CA ALA A 797 -6.78 16.48 28.57
C ALA A 797 -8.18 16.02 28.13
N ASP A 798 -8.26 14.73 27.81
CA ASP A 798 -9.51 13.98 27.59
C ASP A 798 -10.41 14.62 26.51
N ASP A 799 -9.78 14.95 25.37
CA ASP A 799 -10.40 15.57 24.19
C ASP A 799 -11.07 16.94 24.51
N ASN A 800 -10.28 17.84 25.12
CA ASN A 800 -10.66 19.20 25.50
C ASN A 800 -11.74 19.29 26.61
N GLN A 801 -11.87 18.25 27.43
CA GLN A 801 -12.78 18.29 28.58
C GLN A 801 -12.17 18.97 29.81
N GLU A 802 -10.84 19.05 29.87
CA GLU A 802 -10.10 19.60 31.01
C GLU A 802 -8.86 20.35 30.53
N VAL A 803 -8.61 21.56 31.06
CA VAL A 803 -7.35 22.29 30.86
C VAL A 803 -6.51 22.14 32.12
N LEU A 804 -5.37 21.45 31.99
CA LEU A 804 -4.50 21.09 33.10
C LEU A 804 -3.56 22.24 33.52
N ALA A 805 -3.17 23.08 32.55
CA ALA A 805 -2.38 24.28 32.76
C ALA A 805 -2.48 25.17 31.53
N ALA A 806 -2.46 26.49 31.72
CA ALA A 806 -2.47 27.47 30.64
C ALA A 806 -1.62 28.68 31.03
N ARG A 807 -1.02 29.33 30.02
CA ARG A 807 -0.29 30.58 30.16
C ARG A 807 -0.64 31.51 29.00
N ASP A 808 -1.11 32.71 29.33
CA ASP A 808 -1.22 33.79 28.37
C ASP A 808 0.15 34.38 28.09
N LEU A 809 0.45 34.55 26.81
CA LEU A 809 1.70 35.11 26.29
C LEU A 809 1.46 36.54 25.81
N ARG A 810 2.31 37.45 26.23
CA ARG A 810 2.36 38.86 25.82
C ARG A 810 3.55 39.07 24.89
N GLY A 811 3.57 40.18 24.15
CA GLY A 811 4.76 40.58 23.39
C GLY A 811 5.97 40.75 24.32
N THR A 812 5.75 41.29 25.51
CA THR A 812 6.80 41.52 26.52
C THR A 812 7.42 40.25 27.10
N ASP A 813 6.85 39.06 26.86
CA ASP A 813 7.46 37.78 27.23
C ASP A 813 8.65 37.40 26.31
N PHE A 814 8.87 38.11 25.19
CA PHE A 814 9.93 37.83 24.21
C PHE A 814 11.06 38.86 24.29
N LYS A 815 12.33 38.40 24.37
CA LYS A 815 13.49 39.30 24.50
C LYS A 815 13.74 40.16 23.28
N ALA A 816 13.39 39.68 22.08
CA ALA A 816 13.57 40.42 20.84
C ALA A 816 12.47 40.08 19.82
N PRO A 817 12.02 41.06 19.01
CA PRO A 817 11.11 40.79 17.91
C PRO A 817 11.78 39.90 16.87
N GLY A 818 11.05 38.92 16.34
CA GLY A 818 11.53 37.99 15.33
C GLY A 818 12.48 36.89 15.84
N ALA A 819 12.78 36.81 17.14
CA ALA A 819 13.65 35.78 17.72
C ALA A 819 12.84 34.70 18.45
N TYR A 820 13.23 33.44 18.29
CA TYR A 820 12.59 32.31 18.95
C TYR A 820 12.92 32.20 20.44
N GLU A 821 11.89 32.01 21.25
CA GLU A 821 11.94 31.79 22.70
C GLU A 821 11.25 30.48 23.05
N GLU A 822 11.77 29.72 24.01
CA GLU A 822 11.09 28.56 24.59
C GLU A 822 10.34 28.96 25.86
N LEU A 823 9.02 28.82 25.84
CA LEU A 823 8.13 29.20 26.92
C LEU A 823 7.56 27.95 27.59
N GLU A 824 7.78 27.82 28.90
CA GLU A 824 7.39 26.65 29.68
C GLU A 824 5.96 26.76 30.22
N VAL A 825 5.23 25.65 30.11
CA VAL A 825 4.00 25.34 30.84
C VAL A 825 4.16 23.96 31.48
N SER A 826 3.95 23.86 32.78
CA SER A 826 4.08 22.61 33.52
C SER A 826 2.76 22.17 34.14
N SER A 827 2.52 20.86 34.21
CA SER A 827 1.37 20.29 34.93
C SER A 827 1.69 18.89 35.46
N PHE A 828 0.78 18.36 36.27
CA PHE A 828 0.90 17.07 36.92
C PHE A 828 -0.27 16.17 36.51
N LEU A 829 0.02 14.88 36.34
CA LEU A 829 -0.96 13.88 35.96
C LEU A 829 -1.15 12.91 37.13
N GLU A 830 -2.34 12.92 37.74
CA GLU A 830 -2.71 11.97 38.80
C GLU A 830 -2.92 10.55 38.26
N GLY A 831 -3.33 10.46 37.00
CA GLY A 831 -3.64 9.23 36.30
C GLY A 831 -3.33 9.33 34.82
N SER A 832 -3.64 8.27 34.08
CA SER A 832 -3.34 8.24 32.66
C SER A 832 -4.34 9.07 31.85
N LYS A 833 -3.86 10.17 31.25
CA LYS A 833 -4.68 11.13 30.49
C LYS A 833 -4.20 11.23 29.05
N LYS A 834 -5.14 11.42 28.13
CA LYS A 834 -4.87 11.70 26.71
C LYS A 834 -4.69 13.21 26.56
N LEU A 835 -3.51 13.66 26.15
CA LEU A 835 -3.11 15.06 26.19
C LEU A 835 -3.01 15.69 24.80
N GLU A 836 -3.43 16.95 24.72
CA GLU A 836 -3.18 17.85 23.61
C GLU A 836 -2.46 19.11 24.11
N PHE A 837 -1.51 19.60 23.33
CA PHE A 837 -0.75 20.83 23.55
C PHE A 837 -1.20 21.84 22.52
N ARG A 838 -1.60 23.03 22.97
CA ARG A 838 -2.32 23.96 22.11
C ARG A 838 -1.73 25.35 22.16
N VAL A 839 -1.84 26.03 21.02
CA VAL A 839 -1.53 27.45 20.89
C VAL A 839 -2.77 28.13 20.33
N ARG A 840 -3.44 28.93 21.17
CA ARG A 840 -4.55 29.80 20.77
C ARG A 840 -4.02 31.20 20.47
N PHE A 841 -4.36 31.74 19.30
CA PHE A 841 -3.91 33.05 18.85
C PHE A 841 -5.02 34.09 19.00
N TYR A 842 -4.65 35.33 19.35
CA TYR A 842 -5.59 36.40 19.67
C TYR A 842 -5.65 37.54 18.64
N GLY A 843 -4.78 37.57 17.61
CA GLY A 843 -4.92 38.49 16.47
C GLY A 843 -4.04 39.74 16.46
N GLN A 844 -3.26 40.02 17.51
CA GLN A 844 -2.65 41.34 17.73
C GLN A 844 -1.36 41.57 16.93
N THR A 845 -0.55 40.54 16.70
CA THR A 845 0.77 40.63 16.07
C THR A 845 1.10 39.31 15.39
N ASP A 846 2.01 39.28 14.43
CA ASP A 846 2.39 38.01 13.81
C ASP A 846 3.05 37.10 14.85
N VAL A 847 2.68 35.83 14.83
CA VAL A 847 3.27 34.78 15.69
C VAL A 847 3.67 33.60 14.81
N TRP A 848 4.88 33.10 15.05
CA TRP A 848 5.40 31.88 14.45
C TRP A 848 5.58 30.83 15.53
N ILE A 849 5.09 29.63 15.26
CA ILE A 849 5.20 28.47 16.14
C ILE A 849 6.13 27.48 15.44
N ASP A 850 7.23 27.15 16.10
CA ASP A 850 8.25 26.25 15.55
C ASP A 850 8.04 24.81 16.01
N ARG A 851 8.13 24.56 17.31
CA ARG A 851 7.99 23.21 17.88
C ARG A 851 7.44 23.23 19.30
N ILE A 852 6.93 22.08 19.72
CA ILE A 852 6.51 21.78 21.09
C ILE A 852 7.40 20.66 21.61
N ARG A 853 8.17 20.95 22.67
CA ARG A 853 9.06 19.98 23.32
C ARG A 853 8.47 19.60 24.67
N VAL A 854 8.29 18.31 24.91
CA VAL A 854 7.70 17.77 26.13
C VAL A 854 8.76 17.00 26.89
N GLU A 855 9.00 17.38 28.14
CA GLU A 855 9.75 16.58 29.11
C GLU A 855 8.75 15.94 30.08
N PHE A 856 8.75 14.62 30.14
CA PHE A 856 7.86 13.89 31.04
C PHE A 856 8.64 13.00 32.00
N THR A 857 8.37 13.19 33.30
CA THR A 857 8.92 12.37 34.39
C THR A 857 7.81 11.48 34.92
N ARG A 858 7.92 10.18 34.65
CA ARG A 858 6.97 9.20 35.17
C ARG A 858 7.12 9.07 36.68
N GLY A 859 6.00 9.01 37.39
CA GLY A 859 6.01 8.83 38.83
C GLY A 859 4.76 8.15 39.36
N ARG A 860 4.77 7.93 40.68
CA ARG A 860 3.64 7.43 41.45
C ARG A 860 3.33 8.41 42.57
N TRP A 861 2.06 8.75 42.71
CA TRP A 861 1.58 9.60 43.78
C TRP A 861 1.42 8.82 45.08
N TYR A 862 1.79 9.44 46.19
CA TYR A 862 1.42 8.99 47.52
C TYR A 862 -0.05 9.33 47.77
N GLY A 863 -0.80 8.39 48.36
CA GLY A 863 -2.25 8.46 48.41
C GLY A 863 -2.82 9.53 49.35
N GLN A 864 -2.01 10.10 50.23
CA GLN A 864 -2.43 11.11 51.22
C GLN A 864 -1.51 12.33 51.15
N PRO A 865 -2.01 13.56 51.42
CA PRO A 865 -1.15 14.72 51.61
C PRO A 865 -0.19 14.56 52.79
N ILE A 866 0.94 15.27 52.75
CA ILE A 866 1.96 15.34 53.81
C ILE A 866 1.94 16.76 54.39
N THR A 867 1.76 16.90 55.70
CA THR A 867 1.75 18.21 56.38
C THR A 867 2.92 18.33 57.35
N LEU A 868 3.79 19.31 57.10
CA LEU A 868 5.00 19.56 57.89
C LEU A 868 4.88 20.88 58.66
N GLY A 869 5.32 20.90 59.93
CA GLY A 869 5.42 22.14 60.73
C GLY A 869 4.11 22.68 61.32
N GLY A 870 3.05 21.87 61.40
CA GLY A 870 1.85 22.25 62.15
C GLY A 870 2.13 22.35 63.66
N LYS A 871 1.95 23.54 64.26
CA LYS A 871 1.86 23.68 65.72
C LYS A 871 0.82 22.69 66.22
N GLY A 872 1.19 21.83 67.17
CA GLY A 872 0.26 20.90 67.78
C GLY A 872 -0.98 21.61 68.30
N LEU A 873 -2.14 21.33 67.70
CA LEU A 873 -3.42 21.45 68.38
C LEU A 873 -3.57 20.19 69.24
N LEU A 874 -2.94 20.23 70.42
CA LEU A 874 -3.42 19.45 71.56
C LEU A 874 -4.82 19.98 71.92
N GLY A 875 -5.86 19.15 71.79
CA GLY A 875 -7.17 19.47 72.36
C GLY A 875 -8.38 18.83 71.69
N GLY A 876 -8.52 17.51 71.83
CA GLY A 876 -9.77 16.74 71.95
C GLY A 876 -11.01 17.10 71.12
N ARG A 877 -11.48 16.13 70.32
CA ARG A 877 -12.73 15.41 70.60
C ARG A 877 -12.82 14.11 69.80
N LYS A 878 -13.05 13.02 70.53
CA LYS A 878 -13.66 11.79 70.03
C LYS A 878 -15.11 12.09 69.64
N GLU A 879 -15.56 11.55 68.51
CA GLU A 879 -16.95 11.18 68.17
C GLU A 879 -16.77 10.22 66.95
N GLU A 880 -16.73 8.89 67.11
CA GLU A 880 -17.86 7.94 67.24
C GLU A 880 -19.02 8.23 66.27
N LEU A 881 -18.93 7.77 65.00
CA LEU A 881 -19.51 6.53 64.45
C LEU A 881 -19.27 6.42 62.94
#